data_AF-A0A2V5J6S3-F1
#
_entry.id   AF-A0A2V5J6S3-F1
#
_cell.length_a   1.000
_cell.length_b   1.000
_cell.length_c   1.000
_cell.angle_alpha   90.00
_cell.angle_beta   90.00
_cell.angle_gamma   90.00
#
_symmetry.space_group_name_H-M   'P 1'
#
loop_
_entity.id
_entity.type
_entity.pdbx_description
1 polymer ?
#
loop_
_entity_poly.entity_id
_entity_poly.type
_entity_poly.pdbx_seq_one_letter_code
_entity_poly.pdbx_strand_id
1 'polypeptide(L)'
;MKLASEKSAALSDRAPVLDLPRFLTREHHRIHLVGVAGSGMSGLAALLIELGHVVSGSDKVSTMETDRLQRLGLRFDEQHRPEHAAAAELVVFSSAIKTDNPILLEARDLGKAAVRRAEALAAVMRAKRGVVVAGMHGKTTTSAMTAHVLREGGLHPSHYVGAEIPILSTNAHWDARGEWFVAEGDESDGTLELFHPEHALILNIEEEHLDFYADLAAIEKIFARLIEQTAGTVFYNIDDASTVPLCATRKNTISFGFADTADYRGTEVDLQAFSSNFCVYSHGKKLGEVVLNVPGRHNVHNAIGVVALATELGIAFDKIEKSLRRFEHARRRFEIKYASQRFLLVDDYAHHPTEIRATLKTARAVGRKRVLTMFQPHRYSRTKALHNEFGSAFDDADRVVVTDVYPANEPPIPGVSGQTIVDEIAKHGHRAASYQPRFERVHCDIGNALDVGDLVLSLGAGNIHEELSILAADLVIAEQLRAIVGETGEVRLYEPLSKHTTLRVGGPAQFWVEPQTDKAFAGLIRFCRDEHLPLFVMGRGSNLLVRDGGIRGVVVHPFGGEFDKIEVNGSEITAGVGAKLREVAYAARAANLGGLEWMEGIPGAVGGGLRMNAGAMGAQTFENVVRIRYLDSEGNPHVKNRDELEVFYRRFPLLEKNFAISATFRAQPSERAKIDSRLRESQEKRRTTQPIAKSAGCIFKNPDSIPAGKLVDELGLKNSRVGNARVSEVHGNFIVNDGGATAADMLQLIENIKSVARAKRGIELETEVEIVGDD
;
A
#
# COMPACT_ATOMS: atom_id res chain seq x y z
N MET A 1 -48.93 2.28 -3.25
CA MET A 1 -49.24 1.19 -2.29
C MET A 1 -50.21 0.11 -2.79
N LYS A 2 -51.06 0.31 -3.83
CA LYS A 2 -51.97 -0.73 -4.34
C LYS A 2 -51.46 -1.61 -5.49
N LEU A 3 -50.41 -1.21 -6.23
CA LEU A 3 -49.86 -2.02 -7.34
C LEU A 3 -48.71 -2.97 -6.95
N ALA A 4 -48.12 -2.80 -5.75
CA ALA A 4 -47.05 -3.67 -5.25
C ALA A 4 -47.61 -4.89 -4.47
N SER A 5 -48.77 -4.76 -3.83
CA SER A 5 -49.42 -5.87 -3.11
C SER A 5 -49.97 -6.96 -4.04
N GLU A 6 -50.37 -6.61 -5.26
CA GLU A 6 -50.94 -7.57 -6.22
C GLU A 6 -49.86 -8.38 -6.97
N LYS A 7 -48.62 -7.89 -7.09
CA LYS A 7 -47.52 -8.64 -7.72
C LYS A 7 -46.77 -9.56 -6.75
N SER A 8 -46.85 -9.31 -5.45
CA SER A 8 -46.31 -10.22 -4.42
C SER A 8 -47.21 -11.44 -4.17
N ALA A 9 -48.49 -11.36 -4.52
CA ALA A 9 -49.46 -12.43 -4.26
C ALA A 9 -49.38 -13.61 -5.26
N ALA A 10 -48.64 -13.47 -6.36
CA ALA A 10 -48.60 -14.49 -7.41
C ALA A 10 -47.52 -15.58 -7.22
N LEU A 11 -46.72 -15.52 -6.16
CA LEU A 11 -45.63 -16.47 -5.87
C LEU A 11 -45.91 -17.40 -4.67
N SER A 12 -47.05 -17.28 -4.00
CA SER A 12 -47.32 -18.01 -2.74
C SER A 12 -48.27 -19.21 -2.84
N ASP A 13 -48.83 -19.54 -4.01
CA ASP A 13 -50.09 -20.30 -4.01
C ASP A 13 -49.99 -21.83 -3.96
N ARG A 14 -48.79 -22.46 -3.90
CA ARG A 14 -48.68 -23.94 -3.80
C ARG A 14 -47.47 -24.51 -3.05
N ALA A 15 -46.82 -23.77 -2.16
CA ALA A 15 -45.81 -24.34 -1.26
C ALA A 15 -46.38 -24.45 0.17
N PRO A 16 -46.18 -25.58 0.91
CA PRO A 16 -46.55 -25.62 2.32
C PRO A 16 -45.85 -24.47 3.05
N VAL A 17 -46.58 -23.78 3.95
CA VAL A 17 -46.04 -22.66 4.73
C VAL A 17 -44.89 -23.19 5.57
N LEU A 18 -43.66 -22.97 5.09
CA LEU A 18 -42.45 -23.37 5.75
C LEU A 18 -42.29 -22.53 7.03
N ASP A 19 -42.25 -23.17 8.18
CA ASP A 19 -41.85 -22.51 9.44
C ASP A 19 -40.35 -22.22 9.38
N LEU A 20 -40.01 -21.12 8.70
CA LEU A 20 -38.63 -20.76 8.37
C LEU A 20 -37.72 -20.65 9.61
N PRO A 21 -38.14 -20.06 10.75
CA PRO A 21 -37.33 -20.07 11.98
C PRO A 21 -36.98 -21.47 12.45
N ARG A 22 -37.96 -22.38 12.52
CA ARG A 22 -37.71 -23.77 12.92
C ARG A 22 -36.79 -24.48 11.94
N PHE A 23 -37.07 -24.34 10.65
CA PHE A 23 -36.30 -24.95 9.56
C PHE A 23 -34.83 -24.51 9.57
N LEU A 24 -34.55 -23.23 9.82
CA LEU A 24 -33.18 -22.69 9.77
C LEU A 24 -32.38 -22.83 11.07
N THR A 25 -32.99 -23.23 12.19
CA THR A 25 -32.30 -23.16 13.49
C THR A 25 -32.43 -24.41 14.35
N ARG A 26 -33.34 -25.33 14.02
CA ARG A 26 -33.59 -26.56 14.78
C ARG A 26 -33.44 -27.84 13.95
N GLU A 27 -33.26 -27.72 12.64
CA GLU A 27 -33.24 -28.82 11.69
C GLU A 27 -32.03 -28.69 10.75
N HIS A 28 -31.60 -29.80 10.13
CA HIS A 28 -30.42 -29.82 9.24
C HIS A 28 -30.84 -30.08 7.80
N HIS A 29 -30.65 -29.05 6.95
CA HIS A 29 -31.16 -29.05 5.57
C HIS A 29 -30.09 -28.69 4.55
N ARG A 30 -30.38 -28.97 3.28
CA ARG A 30 -29.60 -28.51 2.12
C ARG A 30 -30.08 -27.14 1.69
N ILE A 31 -29.24 -26.11 1.85
CA ILE A 31 -29.59 -24.72 1.52
C ILE A 31 -28.67 -24.24 0.40
N HIS A 32 -29.23 -23.59 -0.62
CA HIS A 32 -28.47 -22.96 -1.68
C HIS A 32 -28.61 -21.45 -1.66
N LEU A 33 -27.47 -20.73 -1.64
CA LEU A 33 -27.42 -19.26 -1.66
C LEU A 33 -27.06 -18.75 -3.07
N VAL A 34 -27.96 -17.97 -3.68
CA VAL A 34 -27.71 -17.31 -4.97
C VAL A 34 -27.16 -15.90 -4.74
N GLY A 35 -25.96 -15.64 -5.23
CA GLY A 35 -25.20 -14.41 -4.96
C GLY A 35 -24.40 -14.49 -3.65
N VAL A 36 -23.80 -15.65 -3.36
CA VAL A 36 -23.15 -15.93 -2.06
C VAL A 36 -21.92 -15.06 -1.78
N ALA A 37 -21.29 -14.47 -2.80
CA ALA A 37 -20.09 -13.64 -2.62
C ALA A 37 -20.37 -12.24 -2.06
N GLY A 38 -21.63 -11.79 -2.02
CA GLY A 38 -21.99 -10.53 -1.38
C GLY A 38 -21.75 -10.56 0.14
N SER A 39 -21.34 -9.43 0.73
CA SER A 39 -20.99 -9.35 2.17
C SER A 39 -22.10 -9.85 3.10
N GLY A 40 -23.36 -9.51 2.81
CA GLY A 40 -24.48 -10.00 3.60
C GLY A 40 -24.82 -11.48 3.37
N MET A 41 -24.67 -11.97 2.13
CA MET A 41 -24.96 -13.36 1.80
C MET A 41 -23.90 -14.31 2.35
N SER A 42 -22.62 -13.92 2.28
CA SER A 42 -21.50 -14.66 2.87
C SER A 42 -21.62 -14.75 4.38
N GLY A 43 -22.03 -13.67 5.06
CA GLY A 43 -22.34 -13.69 6.49
C GLY A 43 -23.47 -14.67 6.83
N LEU A 44 -24.56 -14.66 6.06
CA LEU A 44 -25.66 -15.61 6.25
C LEU A 44 -25.23 -17.06 5.98
N ALA A 45 -24.42 -17.29 4.94
CA ALA A 45 -23.85 -18.61 4.66
C ALA A 45 -23.01 -19.13 5.84
N ALA A 46 -22.18 -18.28 6.44
CA ALA A 46 -21.41 -18.62 7.63
C ALA A 46 -22.32 -19.09 8.79
N LEU A 47 -23.37 -18.31 9.10
CA LEU A 47 -24.33 -18.67 10.15
C LEU A 47 -24.99 -20.02 9.88
N LEU A 48 -25.44 -20.26 8.64
CA LEU A 48 -26.10 -21.51 8.27
C LEU A 48 -25.15 -22.72 8.35
N ILE A 49 -23.86 -22.54 8.00
CA ILE A 49 -22.84 -23.58 8.18
C ILE A 49 -22.64 -23.89 9.67
N GLU A 50 -22.51 -22.86 10.52
CA GLU A 50 -22.32 -23.02 11.96
C GLU A 50 -23.55 -23.62 12.66
N LEU A 51 -24.76 -23.38 12.12
CA LEU A 51 -26.01 -24.04 12.51
C LEU A 51 -26.10 -25.51 12.02
N GLY A 52 -25.12 -25.97 11.24
CA GLY A 52 -24.99 -27.36 10.80
C GLY A 52 -25.77 -27.70 9.52
N HIS A 53 -26.14 -26.71 8.70
CA HIS A 53 -26.74 -26.97 7.39
C HIS A 53 -25.69 -27.43 6.37
N VAL A 54 -26.14 -28.15 5.35
CA VAL A 54 -25.33 -28.40 4.15
C VAL A 54 -25.52 -27.23 3.21
N VAL A 55 -24.53 -26.33 3.21
CA VAL A 55 -24.63 -25.06 2.48
C VAL A 55 -23.91 -25.16 1.14
N SER A 56 -24.62 -24.77 0.08
CA SER A 56 -24.06 -24.53 -1.25
C SER A 56 -24.35 -23.09 -1.66
N GLY A 57 -23.61 -22.55 -2.60
CA GLY A 57 -23.88 -21.22 -3.11
C GLY A 57 -23.29 -20.99 -4.49
N SER A 58 -23.91 -20.09 -5.24
CA SER A 58 -23.43 -19.69 -6.56
C SER A 58 -23.21 -18.18 -6.63
N ASP A 59 -22.15 -17.78 -7.29
CA ASP A 59 -21.88 -16.37 -7.63
C ASP A 59 -21.06 -16.31 -8.91
N LYS A 60 -21.10 -15.20 -9.65
CA LYS A 60 -20.33 -15.06 -10.90
C LYS A 60 -18.82 -14.88 -10.65
N VAL A 61 -18.43 -14.63 -9.41
CA VAL A 61 -17.08 -14.27 -9.00
C VAL A 61 -16.72 -14.96 -7.69
N SER A 62 -15.52 -15.53 -7.61
CA SER A 62 -14.91 -15.91 -6.33
C SER A 62 -14.29 -14.69 -5.64
N THR A 63 -14.35 -14.66 -4.31
CA THR A 63 -13.77 -13.65 -3.43
C THR A 63 -12.99 -14.32 -2.30
N MET A 64 -12.17 -13.57 -1.56
CA MET A 64 -11.50 -14.09 -0.36
C MET A 64 -12.49 -14.70 0.65
N GLU A 65 -13.70 -14.14 0.75
CA GLU A 65 -14.74 -14.65 1.63
C GLU A 65 -15.33 -15.98 1.12
N THR A 66 -15.56 -16.14 -0.19
CA THR A 66 -16.01 -17.45 -0.71
C THR A 66 -14.92 -18.50 -0.58
N ASP A 67 -13.64 -18.14 -0.73
CA ASP A 67 -12.51 -19.05 -0.47
C ASP A 67 -12.45 -19.47 1.01
N ARG A 68 -12.67 -18.53 1.93
CA ARG A 68 -12.76 -18.81 3.37
C ARG A 68 -13.95 -19.72 3.69
N LEU A 69 -15.14 -19.41 3.16
CA LEU A 69 -16.35 -20.20 3.37
C LEU A 69 -16.23 -21.61 2.80
N GLN A 70 -15.54 -21.79 1.68
CA GLN A 70 -15.24 -23.12 1.12
C GLN A 70 -14.43 -23.97 2.12
N ARG A 71 -13.46 -23.37 2.82
CA ARG A 71 -12.72 -24.06 3.89
C ARG A 71 -13.60 -24.40 5.10
N LEU A 72 -14.68 -23.65 5.32
CA LEU A 72 -15.68 -23.93 6.36
C LEU A 72 -16.75 -24.94 5.92
N GLY A 73 -16.79 -25.33 4.64
CA GLY A 73 -17.71 -26.35 4.13
C GLY A 73 -18.73 -25.85 3.10
N LEU A 74 -18.63 -24.61 2.63
CA LEU A 74 -19.44 -24.11 1.52
C LEU A 74 -19.11 -24.86 0.22
N ARG A 75 -20.14 -25.39 -0.45
CA ARG A 75 -20.02 -25.89 -1.83
C ARG A 75 -20.28 -24.75 -2.81
N PHE A 76 -19.21 -24.15 -3.33
CA PHE A 76 -19.27 -22.99 -4.22
C PHE A 76 -19.30 -23.38 -5.70
N ASP A 77 -20.05 -22.64 -6.51
CA ASP A 77 -20.10 -22.77 -7.97
C ASP A 77 -20.09 -21.37 -8.61
N GLU A 78 -19.28 -21.17 -9.65
CA GLU A 78 -19.15 -19.88 -10.32
C GLU A 78 -20.30 -19.57 -11.31
N GLN A 79 -21.21 -20.53 -11.50
CA GLN A 79 -22.32 -20.43 -12.45
C GLN A 79 -23.65 -20.56 -11.74
N HIS A 80 -24.67 -19.84 -12.22
CA HIS A 80 -26.04 -20.07 -11.77
C HIS A 80 -26.68 -21.15 -12.65
N ARG A 81 -26.81 -22.37 -12.13
CA ARG A 81 -27.36 -23.49 -12.91
C ARG A 81 -28.65 -24.04 -12.30
N PRO A 82 -29.68 -24.37 -13.09
CA PRO A 82 -30.96 -24.88 -12.58
C PRO A 82 -30.82 -26.04 -11.58
N GLU A 83 -29.84 -26.92 -11.78
CA GLU A 83 -29.61 -28.11 -10.94
C GLU A 83 -29.32 -27.76 -9.47
N HIS A 84 -28.83 -26.55 -9.21
CA HIS A 84 -28.62 -26.05 -7.85
C HIS A 84 -29.94 -25.92 -7.08
N ALA A 85 -31.04 -25.55 -7.74
CA ALA A 85 -32.37 -25.51 -7.12
C ALA A 85 -32.89 -26.91 -6.81
N ALA A 86 -32.68 -27.88 -7.71
CA ALA A 86 -33.12 -29.25 -7.52
C ALA A 86 -32.44 -29.93 -6.32
N ALA A 87 -31.14 -29.67 -6.14
CA ALA A 87 -30.32 -30.21 -5.05
C ALA A 87 -30.66 -29.60 -3.67
N ALA A 88 -31.24 -28.40 -3.63
CA ALA A 88 -31.58 -27.68 -2.41
C ALA A 88 -32.98 -28.02 -1.90
N GLU A 89 -33.17 -27.86 -0.59
CA GLU A 89 -34.48 -27.88 0.07
C GLU A 89 -35.01 -26.45 0.29
N LEU A 90 -34.10 -25.47 0.38
CA LEU A 90 -34.40 -24.04 0.43
C LEU A 90 -33.39 -23.27 -0.45
N VAL A 91 -33.91 -22.34 -1.26
CA VAL A 91 -33.09 -21.37 -2.01
C VAL A 91 -33.16 -20.02 -1.30
N VAL A 92 -32.02 -19.42 -1.02
CA VAL A 92 -31.90 -18.07 -0.47
C VAL A 92 -31.24 -17.18 -1.51
N PHE A 93 -31.79 -15.99 -1.77
CA PHE A 93 -31.24 -15.08 -2.79
C PHE A 93 -31.09 -13.65 -2.29
N SER A 94 -30.11 -12.93 -2.84
CA SER A 94 -29.90 -11.51 -2.54
C SER A 94 -30.86 -10.62 -3.34
N SER A 95 -31.01 -9.36 -2.90
CA SER A 95 -31.80 -8.34 -3.62
C SER A 95 -31.27 -8.03 -5.02
N ALA A 96 -29.99 -8.33 -5.29
CA ALA A 96 -29.37 -8.14 -6.60
C ALA A 96 -29.75 -9.24 -7.62
N ILE A 97 -30.34 -10.35 -7.17
CA ILE A 97 -30.73 -11.46 -8.05
C ILE A 97 -32.07 -11.14 -8.71
N LYS A 98 -32.07 -11.07 -10.04
CA LYS A 98 -33.27 -10.87 -10.85
C LYS A 98 -34.18 -12.10 -10.84
N THR A 99 -35.47 -11.89 -11.01
CA THR A 99 -36.49 -12.95 -11.00
C THR A 99 -36.39 -13.92 -12.18
N ASP A 100 -35.65 -13.57 -13.23
CA ASP A 100 -35.34 -14.43 -14.39
C ASP A 100 -34.09 -15.29 -14.18
N ASN A 101 -33.49 -15.28 -12.97
CA ASN A 101 -32.36 -16.14 -12.66
C ASN A 101 -32.75 -17.63 -12.82
N PRO A 102 -31.93 -18.44 -13.51
CA PRO A 102 -32.25 -19.83 -13.82
C PRO A 102 -32.53 -20.69 -12.57
N ILE A 103 -31.88 -20.41 -11.44
CA ILE A 103 -32.10 -21.13 -10.17
C ILE A 103 -33.48 -20.78 -9.59
N LEU A 104 -33.89 -19.50 -9.66
CA LEU A 104 -35.19 -19.07 -9.14
C LEU A 104 -36.35 -19.57 -10.00
N LEU A 105 -36.17 -19.61 -11.31
CA LEU A 105 -37.16 -20.19 -12.24
C LEU A 105 -37.33 -21.69 -11.98
N GLU A 106 -36.23 -22.44 -11.87
CA GLU A 106 -36.28 -23.87 -11.58
C GLU A 106 -36.85 -24.17 -10.19
N ALA A 107 -36.48 -23.37 -9.17
CA ALA A 107 -37.05 -23.50 -7.83
C ALA A 107 -38.58 -23.35 -7.86
N ARG A 108 -39.09 -22.38 -8.61
CA ARG A 108 -40.54 -22.19 -8.81
C ARG A 108 -41.16 -23.39 -9.54
N ASP A 109 -40.53 -23.85 -10.62
CA ASP A 109 -41.08 -24.93 -11.45
C ASP A 109 -41.09 -26.28 -10.70
N LEU A 110 -40.13 -26.50 -9.79
CA LEU A 110 -40.06 -27.66 -8.90
C LEU A 110 -40.85 -27.50 -7.58
N GLY A 111 -41.47 -26.35 -7.34
CA GLY A 111 -42.19 -26.05 -6.08
C GLY A 111 -41.29 -25.98 -4.84
N LYS A 112 -40.01 -25.63 -5.00
CA LYS A 112 -39.05 -25.43 -3.91
C LYS A 112 -39.27 -24.08 -3.25
N ALA A 113 -39.08 -24.01 -1.93
CA ALA A 113 -39.14 -22.75 -1.21
C ALA A 113 -37.97 -21.84 -1.61
N ALA A 114 -38.27 -20.58 -1.93
CA ALA A 114 -37.28 -19.55 -2.20
C ALA A 114 -37.57 -18.31 -1.35
N VAL A 115 -36.58 -17.82 -0.62
CA VAL A 115 -36.72 -16.67 0.30
C VAL A 115 -35.60 -15.65 0.10
N ARG A 116 -35.88 -14.39 0.39
CA ARG A 116 -34.87 -13.32 0.36
C ARG A 116 -33.92 -13.46 1.55
N ARG A 117 -32.70 -12.96 1.37
CA ARG A 117 -31.66 -12.85 2.42
C ARG A 117 -32.22 -12.36 3.75
N ALA A 118 -32.95 -11.25 3.74
CA ALA A 118 -33.45 -10.62 4.96
C ALA A 118 -34.52 -11.46 5.67
N GLU A 119 -35.36 -12.19 4.92
CA GLU A 119 -36.35 -13.11 5.49
C GLU A 119 -35.66 -14.27 6.21
N ALA A 120 -34.61 -14.84 5.59
CA ALA A 120 -33.79 -15.87 6.20
C ALA A 120 -33.03 -15.37 7.44
N LEU A 121 -32.42 -14.19 7.37
CA LEU A 121 -31.71 -13.60 8.52
C LEU A 121 -32.67 -13.31 9.69
N ALA A 122 -33.83 -12.71 9.42
CA ALA A 122 -34.85 -12.46 10.45
C ALA A 122 -35.34 -13.78 11.08
N ALA A 123 -35.48 -14.85 10.29
CA ALA A 123 -35.84 -16.17 10.79
C ALA A 123 -34.74 -16.81 11.65
N VAL A 124 -33.46 -16.70 11.26
CA VAL A 124 -32.32 -17.16 12.08
C VAL A 124 -32.26 -16.40 13.41
N MET A 125 -32.43 -15.08 13.37
CA MET A 125 -32.38 -14.24 14.57
C MET A 125 -33.50 -14.57 15.57
N ARG A 126 -34.69 -14.98 15.10
CA ARG A 126 -35.83 -15.37 15.96
C ARG A 126 -35.56 -16.55 16.89
N ALA A 127 -34.50 -17.34 16.65
CA ALA A 127 -34.12 -18.41 17.56
C ALA A 127 -33.43 -17.90 18.85
N LYS A 128 -33.13 -16.61 18.91
CA LYS A 128 -32.42 -15.95 20.01
C LYS A 128 -33.08 -14.63 20.40
N ARG A 129 -32.66 -14.09 21.54
CA ARG A 129 -33.04 -12.76 22.03
C ARG A 129 -32.36 -11.70 21.17
N GLY A 130 -33.14 -11.06 20.32
CA GLY A 130 -32.62 -10.19 19.26
C GLY A 130 -32.32 -8.76 19.71
N VAL A 131 -31.17 -8.24 19.31
CA VAL A 131 -30.82 -6.82 19.37
C VAL A 131 -30.64 -6.29 17.96
N VAL A 132 -31.46 -5.33 17.53
CA VAL A 132 -31.33 -4.69 16.20
C VAL A 132 -30.77 -3.29 16.36
N VAL A 133 -29.71 -2.98 15.61
CA VAL A 133 -29.13 -1.64 15.56
C VAL A 133 -29.51 -1.01 14.22
N ALA A 134 -30.24 0.11 14.26
CA ALA A 134 -30.81 0.77 13.08
C ALA A 134 -30.54 2.28 13.06
N GLY A 135 -30.44 2.85 11.87
CA GLY A 135 -30.25 4.28 11.64
C GLY A 135 -29.56 4.52 10.29
N MET A 136 -29.60 5.72 9.75
CA MET A 136 -28.94 6.02 8.46
C MET A 136 -27.42 5.88 8.53
N HIS A 137 -26.83 6.35 9.63
CA HIS A 137 -25.38 6.34 9.81
C HIS A 137 -24.98 5.65 11.11
N GLY A 138 -23.80 5.01 11.11
CA GLY A 138 -23.19 4.43 12.30
C GLY A 138 -23.66 3.00 12.66
N LYS A 139 -24.51 2.37 11.85
CA LYS A 139 -25.06 1.02 12.12
C LYS A 139 -24.00 -0.05 12.30
N THR A 140 -23.09 -0.20 11.34
CA THR A 140 -22.03 -1.21 11.35
C THR A 140 -21.11 -1.04 12.54
N THR A 141 -20.66 0.19 12.80
CA THR A 141 -19.82 0.52 13.95
C THR A 141 -20.53 0.18 15.26
N THR A 142 -21.80 0.57 15.41
CA THR A 142 -22.54 0.40 16.67
C THR A 142 -22.98 -1.05 16.91
N SER A 143 -23.39 -1.78 15.88
CA SER A 143 -23.67 -3.21 15.96
C SER A 143 -22.42 -4.00 16.32
N ALA A 144 -21.26 -3.62 15.79
CA ALA A 144 -20.00 -4.23 16.16
C ALA A 144 -19.57 -3.92 17.60
N MET A 145 -19.68 -2.67 18.04
CA MET A 145 -19.46 -2.27 19.44
C MET A 145 -20.37 -3.05 20.38
N THR A 146 -21.65 -3.18 20.01
CA THR A 146 -22.64 -3.93 20.79
C THR A 146 -22.23 -5.40 20.89
N ALA A 147 -21.97 -6.07 19.77
CA ALA A 147 -21.54 -7.47 19.77
C ALA A 147 -20.26 -7.70 20.61
N HIS A 148 -19.30 -6.78 20.50
CA HIS A 148 -18.05 -6.85 21.28
C HIS A 148 -18.29 -6.67 22.78
N VAL A 149 -19.00 -5.61 23.19
CA VAL A 149 -19.29 -5.32 24.61
C VAL A 149 -20.11 -6.44 25.25
N LEU A 150 -21.13 -6.97 24.57
CA LEU A 150 -21.92 -8.08 25.10
C LEU A 150 -21.08 -9.37 25.21
N ARG A 151 -20.15 -9.62 24.28
CA ARG A 151 -19.23 -10.76 24.32
C ARG A 151 -18.28 -10.69 25.52
N GLU A 152 -17.59 -9.56 25.70
CA GLU A 152 -16.68 -9.34 26.83
C GLU A 152 -17.43 -9.23 28.18
N GLY A 153 -18.69 -8.80 28.14
CA GLY A 153 -19.61 -8.85 29.26
C GLY A 153 -19.91 -10.27 29.76
N GLY A 154 -19.69 -11.28 28.91
CA GLY A 154 -19.95 -12.70 29.19
C GLY A 154 -21.28 -13.22 28.67
N LEU A 155 -21.97 -12.46 27.80
CA LEU A 155 -23.28 -12.85 27.25
C LEU A 155 -23.19 -13.67 25.96
N HIS A 156 -21.98 -13.81 25.38
CA HIS A 156 -21.69 -14.65 24.21
C HIS A 156 -22.69 -14.49 23.04
N PRO A 157 -22.91 -13.26 22.53
CA PRO A 157 -23.89 -13.04 21.48
C PRO A 157 -23.47 -13.71 20.17
N SER A 158 -24.46 -14.25 19.45
CA SER A 158 -24.35 -14.36 17.99
C SER A 158 -24.38 -12.96 17.37
N HIS A 159 -23.79 -12.77 16.21
CA HIS A 159 -23.84 -11.47 15.52
C HIS A 159 -23.94 -11.60 14.00
N TYR A 160 -24.50 -10.56 13.38
CA TYR A 160 -24.50 -10.32 11.95
C TYR A 160 -24.33 -8.81 11.71
N VAL A 161 -23.19 -8.43 11.14
CA VAL A 161 -22.74 -7.05 10.90
C VAL A 161 -22.42 -6.89 9.41
N GLY A 162 -22.68 -5.71 8.84
CA GLY A 162 -22.56 -5.44 7.40
C GLY A 162 -21.12 -5.47 6.84
N ALA A 163 -20.12 -5.42 7.72
CA ALA A 163 -18.70 -5.48 7.37
C ALA A 163 -17.90 -6.30 8.40
N GLU A 164 -16.72 -6.77 7.98
CA GLU A 164 -15.78 -7.42 8.88
C GLU A 164 -15.12 -6.39 9.80
N ILE A 165 -15.20 -6.62 11.10
CA ILE A 165 -14.52 -5.80 12.11
C ILE A 165 -13.48 -6.70 12.80
N PRO A 166 -12.20 -6.30 12.86
CA PRO A 166 -11.11 -7.17 13.34
C PRO A 166 -11.38 -7.81 14.69
N ILE A 167 -11.94 -7.04 15.62
CA ILE A 167 -12.23 -7.49 16.99
C ILE A 167 -13.32 -8.57 17.05
N LEU A 168 -14.16 -8.66 16.02
CA LEU A 168 -15.17 -9.71 15.88
C LEU A 168 -14.68 -10.92 15.08
N SER A 169 -13.54 -10.78 14.40
CA SER A 169 -12.91 -11.77 13.49
C SER A 169 -13.72 -12.11 12.23
N THR A 170 -15.05 -12.14 12.30
CA THR A 170 -15.94 -12.36 11.16
C THR A 170 -17.12 -11.39 11.22
N ASN A 171 -17.69 -11.06 10.06
CA ASN A 171 -18.88 -10.22 9.97
C ASN A 171 -20.15 -10.90 10.50
N ALA A 172 -20.19 -12.24 10.52
CA ALA A 172 -21.26 -13.00 11.16
C ALA A 172 -20.70 -14.21 11.92
N HIS A 173 -21.34 -14.56 13.04
CA HIS A 173 -21.00 -15.72 13.86
C HIS A 173 -22.20 -16.20 14.69
N TRP A 174 -22.37 -17.51 14.77
CA TRP A 174 -23.33 -18.21 15.60
C TRP A 174 -22.63 -18.82 16.83
N ASP A 175 -22.85 -18.24 18.01
CA ASP A 175 -22.31 -18.78 19.26
C ASP A 175 -23.36 -19.61 19.99
N ALA A 176 -23.24 -20.94 19.99
CA ALA A 176 -24.23 -21.83 20.62
C ALA A 176 -24.37 -21.64 22.15
N ARG A 177 -23.44 -20.93 22.82
CA ARG A 177 -23.42 -20.77 24.28
C ARG A 177 -24.30 -19.62 24.78
N GLY A 178 -24.56 -18.61 23.95
CA GLY A 178 -25.29 -17.41 24.37
C GLY A 178 -26.71 -17.33 23.80
N GLU A 179 -27.57 -16.60 24.50
CA GLU A 179 -28.98 -16.43 24.12
C GLU A 179 -29.22 -15.20 23.23
N TRP A 180 -28.24 -14.32 23.09
CA TRP A 180 -28.37 -13.04 22.39
C TRP A 180 -27.96 -13.14 20.92
N PHE A 181 -28.59 -12.32 20.08
CA PHE A 181 -28.23 -12.15 18.68
C PHE A 181 -28.23 -10.66 18.32
N VAL A 182 -27.08 -10.11 17.93
CA VAL A 182 -26.94 -8.71 17.49
C VAL A 182 -26.99 -8.64 15.97
N ALA A 183 -27.91 -7.88 15.40
CA ALA A 183 -28.04 -7.69 13.97
C ALA A 183 -27.96 -6.21 13.59
N GLU A 184 -27.21 -5.93 12.53
CA GLU A 184 -27.33 -4.67 11.80
C GLU A 184 -28.68 -4.64 11.04
N GLY A 185 -29.51 -3.63 11.33
CA GLY A 185 -30.78 -3.40 10.67
C GLY A 185 -30.60 -2.57 9.41
N ASP A 186 -30.89 -3.15 8.25
CA ASP A 186 -30.79 -2.51 6.95
C ASP A 186 -32.15 -1.89 6.55
N GLU A 187 -32.21 -0.57 6.49
CA GLU A 187 -33.38 0.17 6.05
C GLU A 187 -33.46 0.35 4.54
N SER A 188 -32.37 0.16 3.78
CA SER A 188 -32.30 0.62 2.37
C SER A 188 -33.29 -0.05 1.41
N ASP A 189 -33.74 -1.27 1.72
CA ASP A 189 -34.65 -2.08 0.89
C ASP A 189 -35.98 -2.41 1.60
N GLY A 190 -36.27 -1.71 2.70
CA GLY A 190 -37.49 -1.89 3.49
C GLY A 190 -37.51 -3.13 4.38
N THR A 191 -36.41 -3.88 4.46
CA THR A 191 -36.38 -5.15 5.20
C THR A 191 -36.36 -5.02 6.72
N LEU A 192 -36.19 -3.80 7.23
CA LEU A 192 -36.21 -3.52 8.67
C LEU A 192 -37.50 -3.99 9.35
N GLU A 193 -38.65 -3.97 8.65
CA GLU A 193 -39.96 -4.42 9.16
C GLU A 193 -40.06 -5.96 9.37
N LEU A 194 -39.09 -6.73 8.89
CA LEU A 194 -39.08 -8.19 9.06
C LEU A 194 -38.58 -8.60 10.45
N PHE A 195 -37.82 -7.71 11.11
CA PHE A 195 -37.24 -7.99 12.42
C PHE A 195 -38.26 -7.86 13.54
N HIS A 196 -38.15 -8.75 14.53
CA HIS A 196 -38.97 -8.75 15.74
C HIS A 196 -38.02 -8.84 16.95
N PRO A 197 -37.25 -7.77 17.23
CA PRO A 197 -36.21 -7.82 18.23
C PRO A 197 -36.78 -7.78 19.65
N GLU A 198 -35.97 -8.22 20.62
CA GLU A 198 -36.21 -7.92 22.02
C GLU A 198 -35.79 -6.48 22.35
N HIS A 199 -34.65 -6.03 21.83
CA HIS A 199 -34.20 -4.64 21.96
C HIS A 199 -33.84 -4.03 20.62
N ALA A 200 -34.15 -2.75 20.45
CA ALA A 200 -33.72 -1.98 19.28
C ALA A 200 -32.88 -0.78 19.72
N LEU A 201 -31.84 -0.45 18.97
CA LEU A 201 -31.00 0.73 19.18
C LEU A 201 -31.08 1.60 17.92
N ILE A 202 -31.75 2.75 18.04
CA ILE A 202 -32.07 3.69 16.96
C ILE A 202 -31.13 4.89 17.05
N LEU A 203 -30.25 5.04 16.05
CA LEU A 203 -29.14 6.00 16.09
C LEU A 203 -29.52 7.39 15.55
N ASN A 204 -30.20 7.42 14.40
CA ASN A 204 -30.61 8.63 13.67
C ASN A 204 -31.63 8.25 12.58
N ILE A 205 -32.44 9.22 12.14
CA ILE A 205 -33.40 9.06 11.03
C ILE A 205 -33.33 10.32 10.15
N GLU A 206 -32.76 10.17 8.95
CA GLU A 206 -32.50 11.24 7.98
C GLU A 206 -33.03 10.88 6.58
N GLU A 207 -33.12 11.85 5.66
CA GLU A 207 -33.51 11.60 4.28
C GLU A 207 -32.38 10.93 3.49
N GLU A 208 -32.42 9.59 3.41
CA GLU A 208 -31.49 8.76 2.64
C GLU A 208 -32.26 7.67 1.87
N HIS A 209 -31.64 7.08 0.83
CA HIS A 209 -32.25 6.05 -0.01
C HIS A 209 -33.56 6.48 -0.73
N LEU A 210 -33.61 7.74 -1.21
CA LEU A 210 -34.77 8.30 -1.94
C LEU A 210 -35.02 7.66 -3.32
N ASP A 211 -34.15 6.75 -3.76
CA ASP A 211 -34.37 5.84 -4.87
C ASP A 211 -35.37 4.71 -4.52
N PHE A 212 -35.52 4.41 -3.23
CA PHE A 212 -36.48 3.46 -2.69
C PHE A 212 -37.63 4.15 -1.93
N TYR A 213 -37.31 5.17 -1.12
CA TYR A 213 -38.26 5.93 -0.32
C TYR A 213 -38.77 7.19 -1.01
N ALA A 214 -40.04 7.54 -0.76
CA ALA A 214 -40.62 8.75 -1.32
C ALA A 214 -40.14 10.01 -0.60
N ASP A 215 -40.07 9.96 0.73
CA ASP A 215 -39.76 11.08 1.62
C ASP A 215 -39.39 10.57 3.03
N LEU A 216 -39.00 11.49 3.92
CA LEU A 216 -38.72 11.19 5.33
C LEU A 216 -39.89 10.49 6.04
N ALA A 217 -41.14 10.86 5.72
CA ALA A 217 -42.31 10.26 6.35
C ALA A 217 -42.46 8.77 6.01
N ALA A 218 -42.07 8.35 4.80
CA ALA A 218 -42.02 6.95 4.41
C ALA A 218 -40.97 6.16 5.22
N ILE A 219 -39.82 6.79 5.49
CA ILE A 219 -38.74 6.23 6.29
C ILE A 219 -39.17 6.10 7.76
N GLU A 220 -39.69 7.18 8.35
CA GLU A 220 -40.20 7.22 9.73
C GLU A 220 -41.23 6.13 9.98
N LYS A 221 -42.07 5.80 8.98
CA LYS A 221 -43.04 4.72 9.08
C LYS A 221 -42.41 3.34 9.28
N ILE A 222 -41.26 3.08 8.64
CA ILE A 222 -40.56 1.80 8.78
C ILE A 222 -39.86 1.71 10.13
N PHE A 223 -39.25 2.80 10.58
CA PHE A 223 -38.71 2.88 11.95
C PHE A 223 -39.81 2.73 12.99
N ALA A 224 -40.97 3.38 12.82
CA ALA A 224 -42.12 3.22 13.69
C ALA A 224 -42.58 1.75 13.75
N ARG A 225 -42.52 1.03 12.62
CA ARG A 225 -42.86 -0.39 12.55
C ARG A 225 -41.88 -1.26 13.34
N LEU A 226 -40.58 -1.05 13.19
CA LEU A 226 -39.56 -1.73 14.01
C LEU A 226 -39.76 -1.47 15.50
N ILE A 227 -40.02 -0.21 15.86
CA ILE A 227 -40.28 0.20 17.25
C ILE A 227 -41.50 -0.53 17.82
N GLU A 228 -42.58 -0.65 17.04
CA GLU A 228 -43.78 -1.42 17.43
C GLU A 228 -43.52 -2.92 17.57
N GLN A 229 -42.64 -3.48 16.74
CA GLN A 229 -42.26 -4.89 16.75
C GLN A 229 -41.23 -5.25 17.83
N THR A 230 -40.67 -4.25 18.50
CA THR A 230 -39.69 -4.46 19.59
C THR A 230 -40.41 -4.88 20.86
N ALA A 231 -40.11 -6.08 21.37
CA ALA A 231 -40.81 -6.66 22.50
C ALA A 231 -40.39 -6.05 23.86
N GLY A 232 -39.11 -5.71 24.00
CA GLY A 232 -38.51 -5.10 25.18
C GLY A 232 -38.28 -3.60 25.01
N THR A 233 -37.06 -3.16 25.30
CA THR A 233 -36.69 -1.73 25.34
C THR A 233 -36.19 -1.20 24.01
N VAL A 234 -36.65 0.01 23.65
CA VAL A 234 -36.10 0.79 22.54
C VAL A 234 -35.14 1.87 23.03
N PHE A 235 -33.90 1.64 22.67
CA PHE A 235 -32.72 2.48 22.57
C PHE A 235 -32.88 3.67 21.63
N TYR A 236 -33.01 4.94 22.04
CA TYR A 236 -33.07 6.02 21.02
C TYR A 236 -32.23 7.26 21.33
N ASN A 237 -31.63 7.83 20.29
CA ASN A 237 -30.80 9.02 20.36
C ASN A 237 -31.65 10.30 20.48
N ILE A 238 -31.78 10.87 21.68
CA ILE A 238 -32.65 12.04 21.90
C ILE A 238 -32.15 13.33 21.21
N ASP A 239 -30.88 13.37 20.82
CA ASP A 239 -30.32 14.51 20.09
C ASP A 239 -30.72 14.50 18.60
N ASP A 240 -31.26 13.39 18.09
CA ASP A 240 -31.86 13.29 16.77
C ASP A 240 -33.36 13.66 16.84
N ALA A 241 -33.71 14.76 16.19
CA ALA A 241 -35.07 15.32 16.25
C ALA A 241 -36.14 14.40 15.67
N SER A 242 -35.79 13.50 14.74
CA SER A 242 -36.71 12.57 14.08
C SER A 242 -37.04 11.37 14.96
N THR A 243 -36.12 10.94 15.85
CA THR A 243 -36.40 9.83 16.77
C THR A 243 -37.35 10.20 17.92
N VAL A 244 -37.34 11.47 18.35
CA VAL A 244 -38.07 11.92 19.55
C VAL A 244 -39.59 11.74 19.43
N PRO A 245 -40.27 12.18 18.34
CA PRO A 245 -41.71 11.97 18.17
C PRO A 245 -42.10 10.49 18.15
N LEU A 246 -41.21 9.62 17.67
CA LEU A 246 -41.45 8.18 17.59
C LEU A 246 -41.27 7.48 18.94
N CYS A 247 -40.38 7.94 19.82
CA CYS A 247 -39.99 7.16 21.00
C CYS A 247 -40.38 7.78 22.36
N ALA A 248 -40.40 9.11 22.48
CA ALA A 248 -40.42 9.76 23.80
C ALA A 248 -41.70 9.55 24.64
N THR A 249 -42.82 9.19 24.01
CA THR A 249 -44.11 9.00 24.70
C THR A 249 -44.43 7.53 24.99
N ARG A 250 -43.54 6.60 24.61
CA ARG A 250 -43.73 5.15 24.77
C ARG A 250 -43.19 4.67 26.13
N LYS A 251 -43.80 3.64 26.72
CA LYS A 251 -43.49 3.18 28.09
C LYS A 251 -42.18 2.38 28.22
N ASN A 252 -41.64 1.85 27.12
CA ASN A 252 -40.45 0.98 27.10
C ASN A 252 -39.34 1.60 26.25
N THR A 253 -39.09 2.90 26.42
CA THR A 253 -38.03 3.60 25.70
C THR A 253 -37.04 4.20 26.68
N ILE A 254 -35.77 4.19 26.29
CA ILE A 254 -34.68 4.79 27.06
C ILE A 254 -33.95 5.71 26.10
N SER A 255 -33.81 6.97 26.52
CA SER A 255 -33.13 7.99 25.74
C SER A 255 -31.63 7.99 26.01
N PHE A 256 -30.82 8.17 24.96
CA PHE A 256 -29.39 8.36 25.10
C PHE A 256 -28.91 9.55 24.27
N GLY A 257 -27.83 10.21 24.68
CA GLY A 257 -27.28 11.36 23.95
C GLY A 257 -26.52 12.34 24.86
N PHE A 258 -26.39 13.57 24.41
CA PHE A 258 -25.77 14.69 25.12
C PHE A 258 -26.79 15.62 25.78
N ALA A 259 -28.05 15.60 25.37
CA ALA A 259 -29.11 16.39 25.97
C ALA A 259 -29.18 16.21 27.50
N ASP A 260 -29.47 17.30 28.21
CA ASP A 260 -29.61 17.29 29.68
C ASP A 260 -30.74 16.34 30.15
N THR A 261 -31.73 16.09 29.29
CA THR A 261 -32.89 15.24 29.55
C THR A 261 -32.70 13.78 29.14
N ALA A 262 -31.52 13.38 28.65
CA ALA A 262 -31.25 12.00 28.28
C ALA A 262 -31.18 11.09 29.53
N ASP A 263 -31.77 9.89 29.46
CA ASP A 263 -31.65 8.88 30.52
C ASP A 263 -30.20 8.42 30.65
N TYR A 264 -29.53 8.18 29.52
CA TYR A 264 -28.10 7.92 29.43
C TYR A 264 -27.40 9.09 28.76
N ARG A 265 -26.67 9.88 29.56
CA ARG A 265 -26.09 11.14 29.13
C ARG A 265 -24.57 11.08 29.05
N GLY A 266 -24.02 11.50 27.91
CA GLY A 266 -22.60 11.82 27.75
C GLY A 266 -22.27 13.26 28.14
N THR A 267 -21.17 13.48 28.85
CA THR A 267 -20.63 14.82 29.15
C THR A 267 -19.11 14.83 29.03
N GLU A 268 -18.50 16.02 29.13
CA GLU A 268 -17.03 16.17 29.21
C GLU A 268 -16.32 15.49 28.02
N VAL A 269 -16.87 15.64 26.81
CA VAL A 269 -16.32 15.00 25.62
C VAL A 269 -15.02 15.68 25.22
N ASP A 270 -13.93 14.93 25.34
CA ASP A 270 -12.60 15.30 24.90
C ASP A 270 -12.20 14.42 23.72
N LEU A 271 -12.16 15.03 22.53
CA LEU A 271 -11.82 14.36 21.28
C LEU A 271 -10.31 14.43 21.07
N GLN A 272 -9.64 13.31 21.27
CA GLN A 272 -8.23 13.14 20.96
C GLN A 272 -8.07 12.67 19.50
N ALA A 273 -6.83 12.70 18.98
CA ALA A 273 -6.55 12.32 17.60
C ALA A 273 -7.00 10.89 17.25
N PHE A 274 -6.97 9.96 18.22
CA PHE A 274 -7.23 8.53 18.00
C PHE A 274 -8.18 7.92 19.02
N SER A 275 -8.66 8.70 19.98
CA SER A 275 -9.59 8.25 21.00
C SER A 275 -10.57 9.35 21.37
N SER A 276 -11.66 8.98 22.01
CA SER A 276 -12.62 9.91 22.58
C SER A 276 -12.79 9.59 24.06
N ASN A 277 -12.57 10.56 24.92
CA ASN A 277 -12.80 10.44 26.36
C ASN A 277 -14.10 11.17 26.71
N PHE A 278 -14.95 10.57 27.54
CA PHE A 278 -16.20 11.19 27.96
C PHE A 278 -16.73 10.55 29.25
N CYS A 279 -17.51 11.31 30.02
CA CYS A 279 -18.22 10.78 31.18
C CYS A 279 -19.63 10.33 30.80
N VAL A 280 -20.11 9.21 31.35
CA VAL A 280 -21.48 8.72 31.18
C VAL A 280 -22.25 8.77 32.49
N TYR A 281 -23.48 9.27 32.43
CA TYR A 281 -24.45 9.28 33.51
C TYR A 281 -25.65 8.42 33.13
N SER A 282 -26.20 7.66 34.09
CA SER A 282 -27.46 6.93 33.99
C SER A 282 -28.46 7.51 34.98
N HIS A 283 -29.60 8.00 34.49
CA HIS A 283 -30.66 8.65 35.25
C HIS A 283 -30.12 9.68 36.28
N GLY A 284 -29.18 10.52 35.84
CA GLY A 284 -28.56 11.56 36.64
C GLY A 284 -27.43 11.10 37.59
N LYS A 285 -27.15 9.80 37.71
CA LYS A 285 -26.00 9.28 38.46
C LYS A 285 -24.81 9.00 37.54
N LYS A 286 -23.63 9.48 37.91
CA LYS A 286 -22.38 9.21 37.17
C LYS A 286 -22.07 7.72 37.22
N LEU A 287 -21.98 7.08 36.05
CA LEU A 287 -21.48 5.71 35.92
C LEU A 287 -19.95 5.69 35.96
N GLY A 288 -19.31 6.60 35.21
CA GLY A 288 -17.87 6.75 35.18
C GLY A 288 -17.38 7.41 33.89
N GLU A 289 -16.07 7.33 33.67
CA GLU A 289 -15.41 7.81 32.45
C GLU A 289 -15.24 6.64 31.47
N VAL A 290 -15.44 6.90 30.19
CA VAL A 290 -15.24 5.96 29.09
C VAL A 290 -14.13 6.49 28.21
N VAL A 291 -13.17 5.62 27.90
CA VAL A 291 -12.19 5.84 26.83
C VAL A 291 -12.59 4.96 25.65
N LEU A 292 -12.98 5.60 24.55
CA LEU A 292 -13.28 4.91 23.30
C LEU A 292 -12.08 5.04 22.37
N ASN A 293 -11.49 3.94 21.91
CA ASN A 293 -10.33 3.96 21.00
C ASN A 293 -10.72 4.23 19.53
N VAL A 294 -11.72 5.09 19.37
CA VAL A 294 -12.29 5.53 18.10
C VAL A 294 -12.55 7.03 18.22
N PRO A 295 -12.02 7.86 17.32
CA PRO A 295 -12.23 9.29 17.35
C PRO A 295 -13.63 9.68 16.83
N GLY A 296 -14.07 10.88 17.19
CA GLY A 296 -15.23 11.54 16.60
C GLY A 296 -16.48 11.51 17.48
N ARG A 297 -17.17 12.66 17.51
CA ARG A 297 -18.34 12.88 18.35
C ARG A 297 -19.51 11.92 18.06
N HIS A 298 -19.73 11.56 16.80
CA HIS A 298 -20.76 10.59 16.43
C HIS A 298 -20.48 9.19 17.01
N ASN A 299 -19.21 8.78 17.09
CA ASN A 299 -18.84 7.51 17.73
C ASN A 299 -19.04 7.55 19.25
N VAL A 300 -18.90 8.73 19.86
CA VAL A 300 -19.28 8.92 21.26
C VAL A 300 -20.79 8.74 21.45
N HIS A 301 -21.66 9.30 20.58
CA HIS A 301 -23.12 9.01 20.64
C HIS A 301 -23.40 7.52 20.57
N ASN A 302 -22.83 6.85 19.56
CA ASN A 302 -22.99 5.42 19.35
C ASN A 302 -22.57 4.64 20.59
N ALA A 303 -21.41 4.96 21.17
CA ALA A 303 -20.91 4.32 22.37
C ALA A 303 -21.81 4.56 23.59
N ILE A 304 -22.40 5.75 23.77
CA ILE A 304 -23.37 6.00 24.86
C ILE A 304 -24.59 5.11 24.70
N GLY A 305 -25.11 4.93 23.48
CA GLY A 305 -26.21 4.00 23.20
C GLY A 305 -25.86 2.54 23.53
N VAL A 306 -24.63 2.12 23.23
CA VAL A 306 -24.12 0.77 23.59
C VAL A 306 -23.97 0.63 25.11
N VAL A 307 -23.47 1.66 25.80
CA VAL A 307 -23.37 1.68 27.26
C VAL A 307 -24.77 1.54 27.88
N ALA A 308 -25.76 2.27 27.36
CA ALA A 308 -27.14 2.20 27.83
C ALA A 308 -27.69 0.77 27.72
N LEU A 309 -27.63 0.20 26.51
CA LEU A 309 -28.08 -1.18 26.26
C LEU A 309 -27.36 -2.20 27.15
N ALA A 310 -26.03 -2.17 27.20
CA ALA A 310 -25.24 -3.13 27.96
C ALA A 310 -25.49 -3.02 29.48
N THR A 311 -25.71 -1.79 29.98
CA THR A 311 -26.02 -1.55 31.40
C THR A 311 -27.39 -2.12 31.76
N GLU A 312 -28.42 -1.90 30.93
CA GLU A 312 -29.76 -2.47 31.14
C GLU A 312 -29.78 -4.01 31.02
N LEU A 313 -28.86 -4.58 30.25
CA LEU A 313 -28.65 -6.04 30.20
C LEU A 313 -27.84 -6.58 31.40
N GLY A 314 -27.49 -5.74 32.36
CA GLY A 314 -26.85 -6.13 33.61
C GLY A 314 -25.32 -6.29 33.53
N ILE A 315 -24.68 -5.78 32.48
CA ILE A 315 -23.21 -5.81 32.36
C ILE A 315 -22.63 -4.71 33.26
N ALA A 316 -21.67 -5.08 34.12
CA ALA A 316 -20.98 -4.12 34.97
C ALA A 316 -20.23 -3.05 34.15
N PHE A 317 -20.35 -1.77 34.56
CA PHE A 317 -19.78 -0.65 33.82
C PHE A 317 -18.26 -0.78 33.59
N ASP A 318 -17.52 -1.36 34.52
CA ASP A 318 -16.07 -1.56 34.38
C ASP A 318 -15.72 -2.53 33.22
N LYS A 319 -16.58 -3.51 32.93
CA LYS A 319 -16.44 -4.38 31.75
C LYS A 319 -16.81 -3.64 30.48
N ILE A 320 -17.85 -2.82 30.50
CA ILE A 320 -18.28 -2.01 29.34
C ILE A 320 -17.16 -1.05 28.94
N GLU A 321 -16.60 -0.31 29.91
CA GLU A 321 -15.49 0.62 29.69
C GLU A 321 -14.25 -0.09 29.13
N LYS A 322 -13.82 -1.21 29.73
CA LYS A 322 -12.67 -1.99 29.26
C LYS A 322 -12.86 -2.50 27.83
N SER A 323 -14.09 -2.89 27.49
CA SER A 323 -14.44 -3.37 26.14
C SER A 323 -14.39 -2.24 25.12
N LEU A 324 -14.99 -1.08 25.43
CA LEU A 324 -14.96 0.10 24.54
C LEU A 324 -13.54 0.66 24.37
N ARG A 325 -12.69 0.56 25.39
CA ARG A 325 -11.26 0.89 25.30
C ARG A 325 -10.49 -0.01 24.34
N ARG A 326 -10.87 -1.28 24.23
CA ARG A 326 -10.26 -2.25 23.31
C ARG A 326 -10.90 -2.24 21.93
N PHE A 327 -12.04 -1.58 21.75
CA PHE A 327 -12.73 -1.53 20.49
C PHE A 327 -11.92 -0.76 19.45
N GLU A 328 -11.49 -1.45 18.41
CA GLU A 328 -10.80 -0.88 17.25
C GLU A 328 -11.81 -0.68 16.11
N HIS A 329 -11.58 0.35 15.28
CA HIS A 329 -12.41 0.61 14.13
C HIS A 329 -12.38 -0.56 13.12
N ALA A 330 -13.31 -0.54 12.16
CA ALA A 330 -13.15 -1.32 10.94
C ALA A 330 -11.75 -1.08 10.37
N ARG A 331 -11.05 -2.15 9.95
CA ARG A 331 -9.78 -2.04 9.22
C ARG A 331 -9.93 -0.99 8.12
N ARG A 332 -8.87 -0.24 7.87
CA ARG A 332 -8.81 0.75 6.78
C ARG A 332 -9.76 1.94 6.96
N ARG A 333 -9.99 2.41 8.19
CA ARG A 333 -10.70 3.68 8.46
C ARG A 333 -9.82 4.55 9.33
N PHE A 334 -9.09 5.46 8.69
CA PHE A 334 -8.02 6.26 9.26
C PHE A 334 -7.05 5.42 10.11
N GLU A 335 -6.71 4.23 9.64
CA GLU A 335 -5.91 3.25 10.36
C GLU A 335 -4.43 3.59 10.29
N ILE A 336 -3.77 3.78 11.44
CA ILE A 336 -2.32 4.03 11.47
C ILE A 336 -1.56 2.75 11.14
N LYS A 337 -0.80 2.75 10.04
CA LYS A 337 0.10 1.64 9.67
C LYS A 337 1.51 1.81 10.20
N TYR A 338 1.95 3.05 10.39
CA TYR A 338 3.25 3.37 10.95
C TYR A 338 3.25 4.76 11.57
N ALA A 339 3.92 4.92 12.70
CA ALA A 339 4.08 6.21 13.35
C ALA A 339 5.47 6.35 13.96
N SER A 340 6.13 7.46 13.66
CA SER A 340 7.37 7.88 14.30
C SER A 340 7.36 9.41 14.50
N GLN A 341 8.43 9.93 15.10
CA GLN A 341 8.61 11.38 15.16
C GLN A 341 8.71 12.01 13.75
N ARG A 342 9.30 11.28 12.80
CA ARG A 342 9.55 11.77 11.42
C ARG A 342 8.34 11.61 10.50
N PHE A 343 7.58 10.51 10.62
CA PHE A 343 6.54 10.17 9.65
C PHE A 343 5.29 9.59 10.31
N LEU A 344 4.14 9.76 9.65
CA LEU A 344 2.88 9.10 10.00
C LEU A 344 2.26 8.51 8.74
N LEU A 345 1.99 7.21 8.70
CA LEU A 345 1.33 6.52 7.58
C LEU A 345 -0.05 6.05 8.04
N VAL A 346 -1.07 6.40 7.26
CA VAL A 346 -2.48 6.14 7.55
C VAL A 346 -3.15 5.49 6.33
N ASP A 347 -3.97 4.46 6.54
CA ASP A 347 -4.81 3.82 5.51
C ASP A 347 -6.29 4.15 5.72
N ASP A 348 -6.98 4.53 4.64
CA ASP A 348 -8.42 4.74 4.62
C ASP A 348 -9.09 4.13 3.37
N TYR A 349 -10.26 3.56 3.59
CA TYR A 349 -11.13 2.93 2.60
C TYR A 349 -11.85 3.95 1.71
N ALA A 350 -11.78 5.24 2.04
CA ALA A 350 -12.37 6.33 1.29
C ALA A 350 -12.03 6.23 -0.19
N HIS A 351 -13.07 6.15 -1.01
CA HIS A 351 -12.97 5.97 -2.46
C HIS A 351 -14.00 6.81 -3.22
N HIS A 352 -14.99 7.38 -2.52
CA HIS A 352 -15.90 8.38 -3.05
C HIS A 352 -15.34 9.80 -2.81
N PRO A 353 -15.53 10.77 -3.73
CA PRO A 353 -15.02 12.15 -3.55
C PRO A 353 -15.36 12.79 -2.20
N THR A 354 -16.58 12.60 -1.68
CA THR A 354 -17.00 13.10 -0.36
C THR A 354 -16.19 12.50 0.79
N GLU A 355 -15.95 11.19 0.77
CA GLU A 355 -15.17 10.49 1.80
C GLU A 355 -13.70 10.94 1.75
N ILE A 356 -13.15 11.09 0.55
CA ILE A 356 -11.77 11.53 0.33
C ILE A 356 -11.56 12.92 0.93
N ARG A 357 -12.46 13.87 0.66
CA ARG A 357 -12.41 15.22 1.26
C ARG A 357 -12.45 15.17 2.78
N ALA A 358 -13.37 14.38 3.35
CA ALA A 358 -13.48 14.25 4.81
C ALA A 358 -12.20 13.68 5.43
N THR A 359 -11.61 12.68 4.78
CA THR A 359 -10.38 12.01 5.24
C THR A 359 -9.17 12.94 5.14
N LEU A 360 -9.00 13.65 4.02
CA LEU A 360 -7.88 14.59 3.85
C LEU A 360 -7.99 15.80 4.78
N LYS A 361 -9.21 16.32 5.01
CA LYS A 361 -9.43 17.36 6.01
C LYS A 361 -9.03 16.90 7.41
N THR A 362 -9.34 15.65 7.76
CA THR A 362 -8.90 15.03 9.01
C THR A 362 -7.38 14.90 9.06
N ALA A 363 -6.75 14.41 7.99
CA ALA A 363 -5.30 14.31 7.86
C ALA A 363 -4.59 15.66 8.03
N ARG A 364 -5.16 16.73 7.47
CA ARG A 364 -4.65 18.10 7.63
C ARG A 364 -4.74 18.59 9.07
N ALA A 365 -5.85 18.28 9.75
CA ALA A 365 -6.07 18.65 11.15
C ALA A 365 -5.08 17.97 12.13
N VAL A 366 -4.43 16.87 11.74
CA VAL A 366 -3.35 16.24 12.53
C VAL A 366 -2.15 17.18 12.71
N GLY A 367 -1.99 18.19 11.85
CA GLY A 367 -0.94 19.22 12.00
C GLY A 367 0.46 18.77 11.56
N ARG A 368 0.54 17.76 10.69
CA ARG A 368 1.79 17.37 10.01
C ARG A 368 2.15 18.39 8.92
N LYS A 369 3.41 18.42 8.50
CA LYS A 369 3.93 19.47 7.58
C LYS A 369 3.30 19.38 6.20
N ARG A 370 3.18 18.15 5.67
CA ARG A 370 2.60 17.84 4.37
C ARG A 370 1.76 16.56 4.44
N VAL A 371 0.78 16.45 3.57
CA VAL A 371 -0.06 15.27 3.34
C VAL A 371 0.26 14.73 1.94
N LEU A 372 0.86 13.55 1.87
CA LEU A 372 1.20 12.84 0.64
C LEU A 372 0.20 11.69 0.46
N THR A 373 -0.54 11.70 -0.63
CA THR A 373 -1.65 10.77 -0.85
C THR A 373 -1.33 9.80 -1.97
N MET A 374 -1.43 8.49 -1.71
CA MET A 374 -1.57 7.48 -2.75
C MET A 374 -3.04 7.09 -2.89
N PHE A 375 -3.60 7.17 -4.09
CA PHE A 375 -5.01 6.91 -4.34
C PHE A 375 -5.19 5.85 -5.41
N GLN A 376 -6.00 4.83 -5.11
CA GLN A 376 -6.44 3.83 -6.07
C GLN A 376 -7.93 4.00 -6.37
N PRO A 377 -8.29 4.40 -7.59
CA PRO A 377 -9.69 4.50 -7.99
C PRO A 377 -10.36 3.13 -7.96
N HIS A 378 -11.63 3.04 -7.54
CA HIS A 378 -12.36 1.78 -7.46
C HIS A 378 -13.53 1.76 -8.44
N ARG A 379 -13.49 0.80 -9.39
CA ARG A 379 -14.39 0.62 -10.55
C ARG A 379 -14.23 1.66 -11.66
N TYR A 380 -14.29 1.20 -12.91
CA TYR A 380 -14.25 2.05 -14.10
C TYR A 380 -15.54 2.85 -14.25
N SER A 381 -16.69 2.24 -13.95
CA SER A 381 -18.02 2.87 -14.01
C SER A 381 -18.11 4.11 -13.11
N ARG A 382 -17.65 3.99 -11.87
CA ARG A 382 -17.59 5.10 -10.89
C ARG A 382 -16.61 6.18 -11.32
N THR A 383 -15.41 5.78 -11.73
CA THR A 383 -14.39 6.72 -12.21
C THR A 383 -14.94 7.56 -13.36
N LYS A 384 -15.63 6.93 -14.30
CA LYS A 384 -16.31 7.63 -15.41
C LYS A 384 -17.45 8.53 -14.94
N ALA A 385 -18.27 8.09 -13.99
CA ALA A 385 -19.43 8.85 -13.53
C ALA A 385 -19.04 10.10 -12.73
N LEU A 386 -18.02 9.99 -11.89
CA LEU A 386 -17.64 11.00 -10.89
C LEU A 386 -16.34 11.74 -11.23
N HIS A 387 -15.78 11.60 -12.43
CA HIS A 387 -14.47 12.17 -12.78
C HIS A 387 -14.35 13.66 -12.44
N ASN A 388 -15.37 14.47 -12.76
CA ASN A 388 -15.38 15.90 -12.43
C ASN A 388 -15.34 16.16 -10.91
N GLU A 389 -16.01 15.34 -10.11
CA GLU A 389 -16.09 15.50 -8.66
C GLU A 389 -14.78 15.15 -7.96
N PHE A 390 -13.98 14.26 -8.55
CA PHE A 390 -12.63 13.96 -8.06
C PHE A 390 -11.68 15.16 -8.18
N GLY A 391 -11.94 16.11 -9.10
CA GLY A 391 -11.05 17.25 -9.32
C GLY A 391 -10.79 18.10 -8.08
N SER A 392 -11.80 18.32 -7.25
CA SER A 392 -11.71 19.07 -5.97
C SER A 392 -11.52 18.17 -4.75
N ALA A 393 -11.52 16.85 -4.94
CA ALA A 393 -11.53 15.92 -3.80
C ALA A 393 -10.21 15.94 -3.02
N PHE A 394 -9.12 16.40 -3.65
CA PHE A 394 -7.76 16.30 -3.12
C PHE A 394 -7.13 17.64 -2.70
N ASP A 395 -7.91 18.71 -2.57
CA ASP A 395 -7.39 20.06 -2.30
C ASP A 395 -6.57 20.17 -0.98
N ASP A 396 -6.87 19.31 -0.01
CA ASP A 396 -6.16 19.25 1.29
C ASP A 396 -4.88 18.40 1.26
N ALA A 397 -4.55 17.75 0.13
CA ALA A 397 -3.29 17.05 -0.08
C ALA A 397 -2.22 17.99 -0.65
N ASP A 398 -0.94 17.77 -0.30
CA ASP A 398 0.18 18.51 -0.90
C ASP A 398 0.76 17.79 -2.12
N ARG A 399 0.56 16.46 -2.21
CA ARG A 399 0.93 15.62 -3.35
C ARG A 399 -0.03 14.46 -3.48
N VAL A 400 -0.41 14.11 -4.71
CA VAL A 400 -1.28 12.96 -5.01
C VAL A 400 -0.63 12.08 -6.07
N VAL A 401 -0.49 10.79 -5.79
CA VAL A 401 -0.12 9.78 -6.78
C VAL A 401 -1.32 8.86 -6.98
N VAL A 402 -1.88 8.87 -8.19
CA VAL A 402 -3.05 8.07 -8.55
C VAL A 402 -2.58 6.83 -9.30
N THR A 403 -2.99 5.64 -8.86
CA THR A 403 -2.72 4.38 -9.57
C THR A 403 -3.72 4.15 -10.70
N ASP A 404 -3.54 3.07 -11.47
CA ASP A 404 -4.62 2.60 -12.33
C ASP A 404 -5.83 2.11 -11.51
N VAL A 405 -6.98 2.02 -12.17
CA VAL A 405 -8.27 1.69 -11.56
C VAL A 405 -8.29 0.25 -11.08
N TYR A 406 -8.66 0.04 -9.81
CA TYR A 406 -9.01 -1.29 -9.31
C TYR A 406 -10.35 -1.72 -9.92
N PRO A 407 -10.37 -2.76 -10.77
CA PRO A 407 -11.52 -3.05 -11.62
C PRO A 407 -12.74 -3.55 -10.84
N ALA A 408 -12.53 -4.27 -9.73
CA ALA A 408 -13.59 -4.94 -8.98
C ALA A 408 -14.55 -5.75 -9.90
N ASN A 409 -13.97 -6.52 -10.82
CA ASN A 409 -14.64 -7.33 -11.84
C ASN A 409 -15.32 -6.57 -13.00
N GLU A 410 -15.06 -5.28 -13.17
CA GLU A 410 -15.48 -4.54 -14.37
C GLU A 410 -14.47 -4.68 -15.51
N PRO A 411 -14.92 -4.86 -16.76
CA PRO A 411 -14.04 -4.72 -17.91
C PRO A 411 -13.56 -3.26 -18.03
N PRO A 412 -12.30 -3.03 -18.47
CA PRO A 412 -11.80 -1.69 -18.73
C PRO A 412 -12.70 -0.89 -19.66
N ILE A 413 -12.96 0.37 -19.31
CA ILE A 413 -13.70 1.30 -20.18
C ILE A 413 -12.68 2.11 -20.99
N PRO A 414 -12.73 2.10 -22.34
CA PRO A 414 -11.81 2.89 -23.16
C PRO A 414 -11.78 4.37 -22.76
N GLY A 415 -10.58 4.90 -22.54
CA GLY A 415 -10.35 6.29 -22.14
C GLY A 415 -10.51 6.58 -20.64
N VAL A 416 -10.84 5.58 -19.82
CA VAL A 416 -10.99 5.71 -18.36
C VAL A 416 -9.84 4.99 -17.67
N SER A 417 -9.02 5.74 -16.93
CA SER A 417 -7.90 5.22 -16.14
C SER A 417 -7.62 6.14 -14.95
N GLY A 418 -6.61 5.83 -14.14
CA GLY A 418 -6.10 6.77 -13.13
C GLY A 418 -5.70 8.14 -13.70
N GLN A 419 -5.20 8.18 -14.94
CA GLN A 419 -4.85 9.43 -15.63
C GLN A 419 -6.07 10.36 -15.77
N THR A 420 -7.27 9.80 -15.99
CA THR A 420 -8.52 10.59 -16.08
C THR A 420 -8.76 11.42 -14.82
N ILE A 421 -8.44 10.87 -13.65
CA ILE A 421 -8.58 11.59 -12.37
C ILE A 421 -7.48 12.63 -12.22
N VAL A 422 -6.23 12.30 -12.56
CA VAL A 422 -5.11 13.25 -12.52
C VAL A 422 -5.38 14.47 -13.39
N ASP A 423 -5.96 14.27 -14.57
CA ASP A 423 -6.32 15.36 -15.49
C ASP A 423 -7.39 16.29 -14.88
N GLU A 424 -8.39 15.74 -14.19
CA GLU A 424 -9.43 16.54 -13.50
C GLU A 424 -8.87 17.29 -12.28
N ILE A 425 -7.97 16.66 -11.51
CA ILE A 425 -7.26 17.32 -10.40
C ILE A 425 -6.41 18.49 -10.91
N ALA A 426 -5.67 18.28 -12.00
CA ALA A 426 -4.84 19.31 -12.61
C ALA A 426 -5.68 20.47 -13.18
N LYS A 427 -6.81 20.15 -13.83
CA LYS A 427 -7.78 21.13 -14.34
C LYS A 427 -8.44 21.94 -13.23
N HIS A 428 -8.64 21.35 -12.05
CA HIS A 428 -9.14 22.07 -10.88
C HIS A 428 -8.11 23.01 -10.24
N GLY A 429 -6.81 22.79 -10.51
CA GLY A 429 -5.72 23.69 -10.12
C GLY A 429 -4.67 23.06 -9.22
N HIS A 430 -4.87 21.82 -8.76
CA HIS A 430 -3.90 21.11 -7.93
C HIS A 430 -2.81 20.48 -8.82
N ARG A 431 -1.64 21.12 -8.88
CA ARG A 431 -0.55 20.77 -9.82
C ARG A 431 0.34 19.60 -9.38
N ALA A 432 0.27 19.20 -8.12
CA ALA A 432 1.13 18.14 -7.56
C ALA A 432 0.47 16.75 -7.63
N ALA A 433 -0.21 16.46 -8.74
CA ALA A 433 -0.82 15.16 -9.01
C ALA A 433 -0.07 14.42 -10.12
N SER A 434 0.16 13.12 -9.97
CA SER A 434 0.82 12.28 -10.97
C SER A 434 0.16 10.91 -11.11
N TYR A 435 0.23 10.32 -12.29
CA TYR A 435 -0.27 8.99 -12.59
C TYR A 435 0.84 7.95 -12.52
N GLN A 436 0.61 6.85 -11.80
CA GLN A 436 1.49 5.69 -11.74
C GLN A 436 0.74 4.44 -12.23
N PRO A 437 0.96 3.99 -13.48
CA PRO A 437 0.23 2.84 -14.04
C PRO A 437 0.65 1.50 -13.43
N ARG A 438 1.86 1.41 -12.87
CA ARG A 438 2.37 0.19 -12.24
C ARG A 438 2.07 0.24 -10.75
N PHE A 439 1.07 -0.51 -10.32
CA PHE A 439 0.60 -0.50 -8.93
C PHE A 439 1.75 -0.68 -7.93
N GLU A 440 2.67 -1.61 -8.22
CA GLU A 440 3.80 -2.01 -7.39
C GLU A 440 4.90 -0.93 -7.29
N ARG A 441 4.72 0.23 -7.94
CA ARG A 441 5.66 1.36 -7.93
C ARG A 441 5.12 2.57 -7.18
N VAL A 442 3.86 2.58 -6.75
CA VAL A 442 3.25 3.76 -6.13
C VAL A 442 3.93 4.11 -4.80
N HIS A 443 4.30 3.10 -4.02
CA HIS A 443 5.03 3.30 -2.77
C HIS A 443 6.43 3.88 -3.01
N CYS A 444 7.08 3.55 -4.15
CA CYS A 444 8.37 4.13 -4.54
C CYS A 444 8.25 5.64 -4.78
N ASP A 445 7.21 6.08 -5.50
CA ASP A 445 7.00 7.49 -5.83
C ASP A 445 6.73 8.34 -4.58
N ILE A 446 5.94 7.82 -3.64
CA ILE A 446 5.69 8.47 -2.36
C ILE A 446 6.93 8.42 -1.47
N GLY A 447 7.56 7.26 -1.32
CA GLY A 447 8.75 7.07 -0.49
C GLY A 447 9.93 7.94 -0.91
N ASN A 448 10.13 8.15 -2.22
CA ASN A 448 11.17 9.06 -2.72
C ASN A 448 10.88 10.54 -2.45
N ALA A 449 9.60 10.91 -2.29
CA ALA A 449 9.17 12.28 -2.04
C ALA A 449 9.10 12.64 -0.54
N LEU A 450 9.25 11.65 0.35
CA LEU A 450 9.15 11.81 1.81
C LEU A 450 10.15 12.81 2.36
N ASP A 451 9.68 13.65 3.28
CA ASP A 451 10.48 14.56 4.09
C ASP A 451 10.01 14.55 5.56
N VAL A 452 10.89 14.96 6.46
CA VAL A 452 10.66 14.91 7.90
C VAL A 452 9.46 15.77 8.29
N GLY A 453 8.46 15.11 8.88
CA GLY A 453 7.21 15.69 9.35
C GLY A 453 6.01 15.39 8.46
N ASP A 454 6.17 14.56 7.43
CA ASP A 454 5.10 14.18 6.51
C ASP A 454 4.09 13.19 7.11
N LEU A 455 2.85 13.32 6.64
CA LEU A 455 1.80 12.31 6.74
C LEU A 455 1.61 11.68 5.36
N VAL A 456 1.61 10.35 5.29
CA VAL A 456 1.25 9.59 4.09
C VAL A 456 -0.12 8.97 4.28
N LEU A 457 -0.98 9.09 3.27
CA LEU A 457 -2.33 8.55 3.28
C LEU A 457 -2.51 7.59 2.09
N SER A 458 -2.88 6.34 2.34
CA SER A 458 -3.42 5.46 1.30
C SER A 458 -4.94 5.54 1.29
N LEU A 459 -5.50 5.80 0.11
CA LEU A 459 -6.93 5.98 -0.10
C LEU A 459 -7.44 5.01 -1.16
N GLY A 460 -8.46 4.22 -0.83
CA GLY A 460 -9.21 3.45 -1.82
C GLY A 460 -9.75 2.12 -1.29
N ALA A 461 -10.81 1.62 -1.90
CA ALA A 461 -11.45 0.36 -1.50
C ALA A 461 -10.74 -0.90 -2.01
N GLY A 462 -9.82 -0.76 -2.97
CA GLY A 462 -9.04 -1.87 -3.53
C GLY A 462 -7.87 -2.29 -2.64
N ASN A 463 -6.77 -2.69 -3.24
CA ASN A 463 -5.60 -3.24 -2.55
C ASN A 463 -4.49 -2.22 -2.23
N ILE A 464 -4.69 -0.92 -2.44
CA ILE A 464 -3.69 0.15 -2.17
C ILE A 464 -3.02 0.13 -0.80
N HIS A 465 -3.69 -0.40 0.22
CA HIS A 465 -3.14 -0.56 1.57
C HIS A 465 -1.92 -1.50 1.64
N GLU A 466 -1.77 -2.42 0.68
CA GLU A 466 -0.62 -3.32 0.55
C GLU A 466 0.66 -2.50 0.27
N GLU A 467 0.56 -1.51 -0.62
CA GLU A 467 1.67 -0.62 -0.99
C GLU A 467 2.10 0.28 0.18
N LEU A 468 1.13 0.77 0.98
CA LEU A 468 1.43 1.49 2.21
C LEU A 468 2.15 0.61 3.23
N SER A 469 1.78 -0.68 3.30
CA SER A 469 2.40 -1.65 4.22
C SER A 469 3.85 -1.95 3.83
N ILE A 470 4.15 -2.02 2.53
CA ILE A 470 5.54 -2.13 2.02
C ILE A 470 6.35 -0.91 2.45
N LEU A 471 5.83 0.31 2.22
CA LEU A 471 6.50 1.54 2.63
C LEU A 471 6.75 1.60 4.14
N ALA A 472 5.76 1.18 4.94
CA ALA A 472 5.90 1.12 6.39
C ALA A 472 7.03 0.17 6.84
N ALA A 473 7.12 -1.01 6.23
CA ALA A 473 8.18 -1.97 6.52
C ALA A 473 9.57 -1.41 6.14
N ASP A 474 9.68 -0.79 4.95
CA ASP A 474 10.93 -0.19 4.49
C ASP A 474 11.34 1.00 5.37
N LEU A 475 10.39 1.78 5.90
CA LEU A 475 10.70 2.86 6.84
C LEU A 475 11.33 2.36 8.15
N VAL A 476 10.92 1.19 8.65
CA VAL A 476 11.54 0.59 9.85
C VAL A 476 13.02 0.31 9.59
N ILE A 477 13.35 -0.30 8.45
CA ILE A 477 14.73 -0.59 8.06
C ILE A 477 15.51 0.70 7.83
N ALA A 478 14.90 1.69 7.16
CA ALA A 478 15.55 2.98 6.89
C ALA A 478 15.95 3.72 8.17
N GLU A 479 15.12 3.69 9.22
CA GLU A 479 15.47 4.31 10.51
C GLU A 479 16.62 3.58 11.22
N GLN A 480 16.70 2.25 11.12
CA GLN A 480 17.85 1.50 11.63
C GLN A 480 19.14 1.83 10.87
N LEU A 481 19.06 1.93 9.53
CA LEU A 481 20.18 2.37 8.69
C LEU A 481 20.65 3.79 9.06
N ARG A 482 19.71 4.72 9.31
CA ARG A 482 20.03 6.09 9.77
C ARG A 482 20.78 6.08 11.10
N ALA A 483 20.37 5.24 12.04
CA ALA A 483 21.04 5.10 13.33
C ALA A 483 22.49 4.61 13.17
N ILE A 484 22.76 3.74 12.20
CA ILE A 484 24.11 3.22 11.90
C ILE A 484 25.01 4.31 11.31
N VAL A 485 24.51 5.07 10.32
CA VAL A 485 25.33 6.09 9.64
C VAL A 485 25.47 7.40 10.43
N GLY A 486 24.57 7.62 11.40
CA GLY A 486 24.58 8.79 12.27
C GLY A 486 24.12 10.08 11.58
N GLU A 487 24.25 11.20 12.27
CA GLU A 487 23.74 12.51 11.82
C GLU A 487 24.44 13.04 10.55
N THR A 488 25.69 12.63 10.33
CA THR A 488 26.48 13.06 9.16
C THR A 488 26.22 12.20 7.93
N GLY A 489 25.64 11.01 8.09
CA GLY A 489 25.32 10.12 6.99
C GLY A 489 23.93 10.40 6.41
N GLU A 490 23.67 9.85 5.23
CA GLU A 490 22.37 10.03 4.56
C GLU A 490 21.71 8.70 4.24
N VAL A 491 20.38 8.66 4.37
CA VAL A 491 19.54 7.52 3.94
C VAL A 491 18.35 8.06 3.16
N ARG A 492 18.17 7.59 1.93
CA ARG A 492 17.02 7.93 1.07
C ARG A 492 16.32 6.64 0.62
N LEU A 493 14.99 6.67 0.61
CA LEU A 493 14.17 5.59 0.08
C LEU A 493 13.97 5.77 -1.43
N TYR A 494 14.01 4.65 -2.15
CA TYR A 494 13.70 4.55 -3.58
C TYR A 494 14.40 5.61 -4.45
N GLU A 495 15.65 5.93 -4.15
CA GLU A 495 16.40 6.99 -4.83
C GLU A 495 16.67 6.58 -6.30
N PRO A 496 16.24 7.36 -7.30
CA PRO A 496 16.46 7.02 -8.70
C PRO A 496 17.95 6.96 -9.04
N LEU A 497 18.45 5.78 -9.41
CA LEU A 497 19.86 5.58 -9.75
C LEU A 497 20.24 6.27 -11.07
N SER A 498 19.27 6.68 -11.89
CA SER A 498 19.48 7.62 -12.99
C SER A 498 20.07 8.97 -12.58
N LYS A 499 19.97 9.39 -11.31
CA LYS A 499 20.67 10.57 -10.79
C LYS A 499 22.17 10.30 -10.53
N HIS A 500 22.53 9.03 -10.34
CA HIS A 500 23.83 8.58 -9.85
C HIS A 500 24.68 7.85 -10.90
N THR A 501 24.10 7.41 -12.02
CA THR A 501 24.82 6.81 -13.16
C THR A 501 25.28 7.87 -14.18
N THR A 502 26.41 7.63 -14.84
CA THR A 502 26.88 8.55 -15.91
C THR A 502 26.05 8.47 -17.18
N LEU A 503 25.38 7.33 -17.43
CA LEU A 503 24.37 7.16 -18.48
C LEU A 503 23.07 7.93 -18.17
N ARG A 504 22.83 8.25 -16.90
CA ARG A 504 21.57 8.80 -16.38
C ARG A 504 20.35 7.94 -16.70
N VAL A 505 20.51 6.63 -16.53
CA VAL A 505 19.45 5.62 -16.59
C VAL A 505 19.51 4.79 -15.31
N GLY A 506 18.41 4.15 -14.95
CA GLY A 506 18.33 3.29 -13.77
C GLY A 506 17.13 3.58 -12.89
N GLY A 507 16.49 2.49 -12.44
CA GLY A 507 15.41 2.48 -11.47
C GLY A 507 15.85 2.87 -10.05
N PRO A 508 14.97 2.69 -9.05
CA PRO A 508 15.22 3.10 -7.68
C PRO A 508 16.25 2.20 -6.97
N ALA A 509 17.10 2.77 -6.13
CA ALA A 509 17.73 2.04 -5.04
C ALA A 509 16.73 1.95 -3.87
N GLN A 510 16.37 0.74 -3.43
CA GLN A 510 15.41 0.57 -2.33
C GLN A 510 15.85 1.38 -1.09
N PHE A 511 17.09 1.17 -0.64
CA PHE A 511 17.75 2.01 0.36
C PHE A 511 19.05 2.59 -0.22
N TRP A 512 19.08 3.89 -0.49
CA TRP A 512 20.32 4.58 -0.82
C TRP A 512 20.97 5.12 0.45
N VAL A 513 22.22 4.76 0.70
CA VAL A 513 22.91 5.06 1.96
C VAL A 513 24.29 5.64 1.71
N GLU A 514 24.58 6.80 2.32
CA GLU A 514 25.86 7.50 2.22
C GLU A 514 26.56 7.54 3.59
N PRO A 515 27.43 6.56 3.91
CA PRO A 515 28.27 6.62 5.10
C PRO A 515 29.45 7.58 4.88
N GLN A 516 29.87 8.27 5.94
CA GLN A 516 31.03 9.18 5.93
C GLN A 516 32.27 8.65 6.68
N THR A 517 32.17 7.49 7.33
CA THR A 517 33.27 6.89 8.10
C THR A 517 33.41 5.39 7.85
N ASP A 518 34.62 4.87 8.05
CA ASP A 518 34.93 3.44 7.97
C ASP A 518 34.05 2.63 8.93
N LYS A 519 33.82 3.18 10.14
CA LYS A 519 33.01 2.54 11.19
C LYS A 519 31.55 2.41 10.78
N ALA A 520 30.96 3.47 10.21
CA ALA A 520 29.58 3.44 9.72
C ALA A 520 29.44 2.41 8.59
N PHE A 521 30.37 2.37 7.65
CA PHE A 521 30.32 1.41 6.54
C PHE A 521 30.47 -0.04 7.02
N ALA A 522 31.36 -0.31 7.98
CA ALA A 522 31.45 -1.61 8.64
C ALA A 522 30.15 -1.99 9.36
N GLY A 523 29.50 -1.03 10.02
CA GLY A 523 28.19 -1.23 10.65
C GLY A 523 27.11 -1.62 9.64
N LEU A 524 27.07 -0.97 8.47
CA LEU A 524 26.13 -1.30 7.39
C LEU A 524 26.34 -2.73 6.88
N ILE A 525 27.59 -3.14 6.65
CA ILE A 525 27.90 -4.51 6.20
C ILE A 525 27.35 -5.55 7.18
N ARG A 526 27.60 -5.35 8.48
CA ARG A 526 27.12 -6.26 9.54
C ARG A 526 25.60 -6.28 9.62
N PHE A 527 24.97 -5.11 9.60
CA PHE A 527 23.52 -4.99 9.63
C PHE A 527 22.87 -5.68 8.43
N CYS A 528 23.35 -5.43 7.21
CA CYS A 528 22.81 -6.07 6.02
C CYS A 528 22.96 -7.59 6.06
N ARG A 529 24.08 -8.10 6.58
CA ARG A 529 24.27 -9.54 6.77
C ARG A 529 23.28 -10.12 7.78
N ASP A 530 23.15 -9.48 8.94
CA ASP A 530 22.31 -9.99 10.03
C ASP A 530 20.81 -9.96 9.65
N GLU A 531 20.39 -8.92 8.93
CA GLU A 531 19.02 -8.77 8.39
C GLU A 531 18.81 -9.45 7.02
N HIS A 532 19.82 -10.17 6.51
CA HIS A 532 19.77 -10.85 5.21
C HIS A 532 19.38 -9.93 4.03
N LEU A 533 19.78 -8.67 4.10
CA LEU A 533 19.57 -7.66 3.06
C LEU A 533 20.71 -7.71 2.03
N PRO A 534 20.40 -7.76 0.73
CA PRO A 534 21.41 -7.57 -0.31
C PRO A 534 22.12 -6.22 -0.14
N LEU A 535 23.45 -6.23 -0.29
CA LEU A 535 24.29 -5.05 -0.21
C LEU A 535 24.99 -4.85 -1.54
N PHE A 536 24.81 -3.67 -2.15
CA PHE A 536 25.49 -3.26 -3.37
C PHE A 536 26.26 -1.98 -3.11
N VAL A 537 27.53 -1.92 -3.53
CA VAL A 537 28.37 -0.72 -3.34
C VAL A 537 28.54 -0.01 -4.66
N MET A 538 28.16 1.26 -4.67
CA MET A 538 28.19 2.09 -5.86
C MET A 538 29.15 3.27 -5.68
N GLY A 539 30.12 3.39 -6.59
CA GLY A 539 30.92 4.61 -6.72
C GLY A 539 30.14 5.73 -7.42
N ARG A 540 30.78 6.45 -8.34
CA ARG A 540 30.14 7.53 -9.12
C ARG A 540 29.27 7.04 -10.29
N GLY A 541 28.83 5.78 -10.28
CA GLY A 541 28.01 5.18 -11.33
C GLY A 541 28.61 5.21 -12.75
N SER A 542 29.93 5.28 -12.86
CA SER A 542 30.64 5.17 -14.15
C SER A 542 30.76 3.69 -14.52
N ASN A 543 30.67 3.36 -15.81
CA ASN A 543 30.64 1.99 -16.32
C ASN A 543 29.50 1.10 -15.75
N LEU A 544 28.39 1.70 -15.34
CA LEU A 544 27.21 0.98 -14.81
C LEU A 544 25.97 1.29 -15.65
N LEU A 545 25.21 0.24 -15.99
CA LEU A 545 23.86 0.30 -16.54
C LEU A 545 22.93 -0.39 -15.54
N VAL A 546 22.16 0.41 -14.80
CA VAL A 546 21.18 -0.10 -13.85
C VAL A 546 19.85 -0.30 -14.57
N ARG A 547 19.21 -1.45 -14.38
CA ARG A 547 17.89 -1.76 -14.97
C ARG A 547 16.77 -0.90 -14.39
N ASP A 548 15.62 -0.88 -15.08
CA ASP A 548 14.50 0.00 -14.73
C ASP A 548 13.78 -0.45 -13.43
N GLY A 549 13.84 -1.73 -13.06
CA GLY A 549 13.50 -2.28 -11.73
C GLY A 549 14.27 -1.65 -10.58
N GLY A 550 15.52 -1.26 -10.83
CA GLY A 550 16.40 -0.68 -9.82
C GLY A 550 17.18 -1.75 -9.06
N ILE A 551 17.64 -1.43 -7.85
CA ILE A 551 18.42 -2.36 -7.02
C ILE A 551 17.71 -2.54 -5.68
N ARG A 552 17.30 -3.79 -5.41
CA ARG A 552 16.75 -4.20 -4.11
C ARG A 552 17.84 -4.23 -3.03
N GLY A 553 17.47 -3.95 -1.79
CA GLY A 553 18.36 -3.92 -0.64
C GLY A 553 19.11 -2.59 -0.52
N VAL A 554 20.27 -2.64 0.12
CA VAL A 554 21.04 -1.45 0.49
C VAL A 554 22.06 -1.15 -0.60
N VAL A 555 21.92 0.01 -1.24
CA VAL A 555 22.92 0.59 -2.13
C VAL A 555 23.75 1.59 -1.34
N VAL A 556 24.99 1.23 -1.05
CA VAL A 556 25.93 2.07 -0.30
C VAL A 556 26.79 2.88 -1.27
N HIS A 557 26.83 4.18 -1.05
CA HIS A 557 27.71 5.13 -1.72
C HIS A 557 28.67 5.77 -0.73
N PRO A 558 29.89 5.22 -0.54
CA PRO A 558 30.88 5.80 0.36
C PRO A 558 31.32 7.18 -0.14
N PHE A 559 30.86 8.23 0.53
CA PHE A 559 30.99 9.61 0.07
C PHE A 559 31.11 10.58 1.25
N GLY A 560 31.91 11.63 1.09
CA GLY A 560 32.18 12.58 2.17
C GLY A 560 33.06 12.02 3.30
N GLY A 561 33.29 12.86 4.30
CA GLY A 561 34.06 12.49 5.50
C GLY A 561 35.42 11.87 5.20
N GLU A 562 35.65 10.65 5.69
CA GLU A 562 36.89 9.89 5.50
C GLU A 562 37.10 9.41 4.05
N PHE A 563 36.02 9.23 3.29
CA PHE A 563 36.08 8.66 1.93
C PHE A 563 36.54 9.66 0.87
N ASP A 564 36.44 10.97 1.14
CA ASP A 564 36.90 12.02 0.22
C ASP A 564 38.27 12.60 0.60
N LYS A 565 38.86 12.17 1.73
CA LYS A 565 40.16 12.66 2.18
C LYS A 565 41.28 12.24 1.23
N ILE A 566 42.18 13.18 0.97
CA ILE A 566 43.42 12.95 0.23
C ILE A 566 44.57 13.52 1.07
N GLU A 567 45.53 12.67 1.43
CA GLU A 567 46.68 13.00 2.26
C GLU A 567 47.97 12.71 1.48
N VAL A 568 48.87 13.68 1.45
CA VAL A 568 50.18 13.55 0.78
C VAL A 568 51.26 13.42 1.85
N ASN A 569 52.04 12.35 1.79
CA ASN A 569 53.18 12.10 2.68
C ASN A 569 54.40 11.69 1.86
N GLY A 570 55.36 12.60 1.70
CA GLY A 570 56.54 12.37 0.86
C GLY A 570 56.15 12.10 -0.59
N SER A 571 56.48 10.91 -1.10
CA SER A 571 56.15 10.45 -2.46
C SER A 571 54.86 9.61 -2.52
N GLU A 572 54.15 9.46 -1.41
CA GLU A 572 52.94 8.66 -1.31
C GLU A 572 51.71 9.54 -1.11
N ILE A 573 50.60 9.17 -1.76
CA ILE A 573 49.32 9.87 -1.69
C ILE A 573 48.26 8.86 -1.28
N THR A 574 47.69 9.02 -0.09
CA THR A 574 46.57 8.20 0.38
C THR A 574 45.27 8.90 0.09
N ALA A 575 44.36 8.22 -0.60
CA ALA A 575 43.04 8.75 -0.95
C ALA A 575 41.94 7.76 -0.56
N GLY A 576 40.87 8.28 0.05
CA GLY A 576 39.65 7.53 0.29
C GLY A 576 38.96 7.12 -1.00
N VAL A 577 38.09 6.11 -0.95
CA VAL A 577 37.43 5.55 -2.15
C VAL A 577 36.44 6.48 -2.84
N GLY A 578 35.91 7.49 -2.15
CA GLY A 578 35.01 8.52 -2.67
C GLY A 578 35.73 9.62 -3.47
N ALA A 579 37.01 9.86 -3.16
CA ALA A 579 37.84 10.86 -3.82
C ALA A 579 37.91 10.65 -5.34
N LYS A 580 37.78 11.73 -6.12
CA LYS A 580 37.85 11.63 -7.59
C LYS A 580 39.28 11.36 -8.01
N LEU A 581 39.45 10.49 -9.01
CA LEU A 581 40.78 10.21 -9.61
C LEU A 581 41.47 11.50 -10.09
N ARG A 582 40.67 12.43 -10.63
CA ARG A 582 41.11 13.79 -10.96
C ARG A 582 41.73 14.52 -9.77
N GLU A 583 41.07 14.51 -8.61
CA GLU A 583 41.52 15.23 -7.41
C GLU A 583 42.83 14.64 -6.87
N VAL A 584 43.03 13.32 -6.98
CA VAL A 584 44.31 12.67 -6.67
C VAL A 584 45.43 13.18 -7.58
N ALA A 585 45.19 13.31 -8.88
CA ALA A 585 46.17 13.88 -9.82
C ALA A 585 46.52 15.34 -9.49
N TYR A 586 45.53 16.16 -9.12
CA TYR A 586 45.79 17.56 -8.72
C TYR A 586 46.49 17.67 -7.36
N ALA A 587 46.23 16.77 -6.41
CA ALA A 587 46.96 16.71 -5.15
C ALA A 587 48.45 16.36 -5.40
N ALA A 588 48.71 15.38 -6.28
CA ALA A 588 50.07 15.04 -6.71
C ALA A 588 50.77 16.25 -7.36
N ARG A 589 50.08 16.91 -8.30
CA ARG A 589 50.55 18.13 -8.95
C ARG A 589 50.90 19.22 -7.93
N ALA A 590 50.04 19.46 -6.93
CA ALA A 590 50.25 20.47 -5.89
C ALA A 590 51.53 20.21 -5.08
N ALA A 591 51.87 18.93 -4.87
CA ALA A 591 53.06 18.48 -4.17
C ALA A 591 54.30 18.29 -5.08
N ASN A 592 54.24 18.67 -6.36
CA ASN A 592 55.30 18.42 -7.36
C ASN A 592 55.64 16.92 -7.54
N LEU A 593 54.60 16.09 -7.49
CA LEU A 593 54.68 14.65 -7.73
C LEU A 593 54.01 14.32 -9.08
N GLY A 594 54.77 13.71 -10.00
CA GLY A 594 54.30 13.22 -11.29
C GLY A 594 54.05 11.71 -11.30
N GLY A 595 53.52 11.21 -12.42
CA GLY A 595 53.20 9.79 -12.64
C GLY A 595 51.73 9.41 -12.37
N LEU A 596 50.88 10.37 -12.02
CA LEU A 596 49.45 10.19 -11.76
C LEU A 596 48.55 11.03 -12.70
N GLU A 597 49.14 11.70 -13.69
CA GLU A 597 48.42 12.64 -14.58
C GLU A 597 47.37 11.94 -15.47
N TRP A 598 47.55 10.64 -15.72
CA TRP A 598 46.61 9.82 -16.49
C TRP A 598 45.23 9.70 -15.80
N MET A 599 45.19 9.84 -14.47
CA MET A 599 43.95 9.79 -13.68
C MET A 599 42.97 10.92 -14.02
N GLU A 600 43.46 12.06 -14.53
CA GLU A 600 42.65 13.17 -15.06
C GLU A 600 41.68 12.70 -16.16
N GLY A 601 42.12 11.72 -16.96
CA GLY A 601 41.38 11.19 -18.10
C GLY A 601 40.22 10.29 -17.72
N ILE A 602 40.10 9.86 -16.46
CA ILE A 602 39.11 8.85 -16.04
C ILE A 602 37.94 9.50 -15.30
N PRO A 603 36.69 9.39 -15.81
CA PRO A 603 35.51 9.69 -15.01
C PRO A 603 35.35 8.62 -13.94
N GLY A 604 35.67 8.93 -12.69
CA GLY A 604 35.51 7.96 -11.61
C GLY A 604 36.10 8.42 -10.28
N ALA A 605 35.75 7.67 -9.23
CA ALA A 605 36.37 7.76 -7.92
C ALA A 605 37.38 6.63 -7.73
N VAL A 606 38.26 6.78 -6.74
CA VAL A 606 39.31 5.80 -6.40
C VAL A 606 38.72 4.39 -6.25
N GLY A 607 37.59 4.22 -5.57
CA GLY A 607 36.96 2.91 -5.37
C GLY A 607 36.60 2.19 -6.68
N GLY A 608 35.99 2.91 -7.63
CA GLY A 608 35.71 2.38 -8.96
C GLY A 608 36.98 2.09 -9.76
N GLY A 609 38.00 2.95 -9.60
CA GLY A 609 39.33 2.74 -10.18
C GLY A 609 39.99 1.45 -9.71
N LEU A 610 39.92 1.15 -8.41
CA LEU A 610 40.42 -0.09 -7.82
C LEU A 610 39.61 -1.30 -8.30
N ARG A 611 38.28 -1.24 -8.24
CA ARG A 611 37.39 -2.34 -8.62
C ARG A 611 37.64 -2.81 -10.06
N MET A 612 37.78 -1.84 -10.95
CA MET A 612 37.91 -2.06 -12.39
C MET A 612 39.35 -2.11 -12.87
N ASN A 613 40.36 -2.05 -11.99
CA ASN A 613 41.76 -1.76 -12.36
C ASN A 613 41.83 -0.73 -13.50
N ALA A 614 41.19 0.43 -13.26
CA ALA A 614 40.91 1.38 -14.32
C ALA A 614 42.21 1.90 -14.94
N GLY A 615 42.21 2.04 -16.25
CA GLY A 615 43.36 2.54 -17.00
C GLY A 615 42.97 3.53 -18.07
N ALA A 616 43.87 4.47 -18.32
CA ALA A 616 43.82 5.45 -19.39
C ALA A 616 45.24 5.80 -19.84
N MET A 617 45.39 6.18 -21.12
CA MET A 617 46.66 6.67 -21.68
C MET A 617 47.87 5.72 -21.51
N GLY A 618 47.62 4.41 -21.46
CA GLY A 618 48.68 3.40 -21.34
C GLY A 618 49.12 3.09 -19.91
N ALA A 619 48.47 3.66 -18.90
CA ALA A 619 48.70 3.36 -17.49
C ALA A 619 47.44 2.74 -16.85
N GLN A 620 47.63 2.01 -15.75
CA GLN A 620 46.58 1.35 -14.97
C GLN A 620 46.69 1.66 -13.48
N THR A 621 45.57 1.56 -12.77
CA THR A 621 45.47 1.90 -11.34
C THR A 621 46.52 1.20 -10.49
N PHE A 622 46.72 -0.11 -10.67
CA PHE A 622 47.66 -0.88 -9.84
C PHE A 622 49.14 -0.76 -10.22
N GLU A 623 49.48 0.06 -11.22
CA GLU A 623 50.88 0.45 -11.47
C GLU A 623 51.38 1.46 -10.42
N ASN A 624 50.46 2.27 -9.87
CA ASN A 624 50.78 3.27 -8.86
C ASN A 624 50.35 2.86 -7.45
N VAL A 625 49.42 1.93 -7.27
CA VAL A 625 48.98 1.52 -5.92
C VAL A 625 50.10 0.78 -5.18
N VAL A 626 50.40 1.22 -3.95
CA VAL A 626 51.35 0.55 -3.04
C VAL A 626 50.67 -0.15 -1.86
N ARG A 627 49.47 0.31 -1.48
CA ARG A 627 48.72 -0.23 -0.34
C ARG A 627 47.23 0.04 -0.50
N ILE A 628 46.39 -0.90 -0.04
CA ILE A 628 44.93 -0.77 0.02
C ILE A 628 44.44 -1.06 1.43
N ARG A 629 43.46 -0.28 1.89
CA ARG A 629 42.64 -0.59 3.06
C ARG A 629 41.25 -1.03 2.57
N TYR A 630 40.71 -2.09 3.15
CA TYR A 630 39.39 -2.63 2.78
C TYR A 630 38.67 -3.22 3.99
N LEU A 631 37.36 -3.38 3.89
CA LEU A 631 36.52 -4.16 4.81
C LEU A 631 36.21 -5.51 4.17
N ASP A 632 36.29 -6.60 4.93
CA ASP A 632 35.83 -7.91 4.44
C ASP A 632 34.30 -8.04 4.45
N SER A 633 33.78 -9.20 4.02
CA SER A 633 32.34 -9.47 4.01
C SER A 633 31.69 -9.50 5.41
N GLU A 634 32.48 -9.45 6.49
CA GLU A 634 32.01 -9.33 7.87
C GLU A 634 32.16 -7.91 8.44
N GLY A 635 32.68 -6.98 7.64
CA GLY A 635 32.94 -5.60 8.04
C GLY A 635 34.19 -5.44 8.90
N ASN A 636 35.14 -6.38 8.86
CA ASN A 636 36.41 -6.25 9.58
C ASN A 636 37.44 -5.52 8.70
N PRO A 637 38.24 -4.59 9.26
CA PRO A 637 39.21 -3.82 8.49
C PRO A 637 40.50 -4.61 8.25
N HIS A 638 41.01 -4.51 7.01
CA HIS A 638 42.23 -5.14 6.55
C HIS A 638 43.11 -4.16 5.77
N VAL A 639 44.40 -4.46 5.71
CA VAL A 639 45.39 -3.71 4.93
C VAL A 639 46.24 -4.70 4.14
N LYS A 640 46.46 -4.42 2.86
CA LYS A 640 47.38 -5.19 2.01
C LYS A 640 48.32 -4.29 1.24
N ASN A 641 49.58 -4.68 1.16
CA ASN A 641 50.60 -4.05 0.33
C ASN A 641 50.58 -4.63 -1.09
N ARG A 642 51.19 -3.92 -2.05
CA ARG A 642 51.12 -4.24 -3.49
C ARG A 642 51.54 -5.66 -3.86
N ASP A 643 52.51 -6.22 -3.15
CA ASP A 643 53.05 -7.57 -3.32
C ASP A 643 52.04 -8.67 -2.93
N GLU A 644 51.04 -8.33 -2.12
CA GLU A 644 49.98 -9.24 -1.67
C GLU A 644 48.72 -9.19 -2.57
N LEU A 645 48.76 -8.43 -3.67
CA LEU A 645 47.61 -8.14 -4.53
C LEU A 645 47.70 -8.85 -5.88
N GLU A 646 46.77 -9.78 -6.11
CA GLU A 646 46.52 -10.35 -7.43
C GLU A 646 45.60 -9.44 -8.24
N VAL A 647 46.07 -8.97 -9.39
CA VAL A 647 45.36 -7.99 -10.23
C VAL A 647 45.35 -8.46 -11.67
N PHE A 648 44.19 -8.37 -12.32
CA PHE A 648 43.99 -8.77 -13.70
C PHE A 648 43.57 -7.57 -14.55
N TYR A 649 43.58 -7.74 -15.88
CA TYR A 649 43.09 -6.72 -16.80
C TYR A 649 41.61 -6.45 -16.50
N ARG A 650 41.30 -5.18 -16.19
CA ARG A 650 39.97 -4.68 -15.84
C ARG A 650 39.26 -5.39 -14.68
N ARG A 651 39.99 -6.15 -13.86
CA ARG A 651 39.42 -6.99 -12.81
C ARG A 651 40.33 -7.06 -11.60
N PHE A 652 39.77 -6.86 -10.41
CA PHE A 652 40.46 -7.04 -9.14
C PHE A 652 39.69 -7.99 -8.21
N PRO A 653 40.10 -9.27 -8.12
CA PRO A 653 39.36 -10.32 -7.40
C PRO A 653 39.12 -10.03 -5.91
N LEU A 654 40.05 -9.34 -5.23
CA LEU A 654 39.89 -9.02 -3.81
C LEU A 654 38.59 -8.26 -3.56
N LEU A 655 38.23 -7.31 -4.43
CA LEU A 655 37.03 -6.50 -4.27
C LEU A 655 35.76 -7.14 -4.85
N GLU A 656 35.81 -8.42 -5.26
CA GLU A 656 34.60 -9.17 -5.62
C GLU A 656 33.78 -9.56 -4.41
N LYS A 657 34.44 -9.71 -3.25
CA LYS A 657 33.82 -10.13 -1.99
C LYS A 657 34.05 -9.16 -0.85
N ASN A 658 34.85 -8.12 -1.07
CA ASN A 658 35.30 -7.17 -0.05
C ASN A 658 35.13 -5.73 -0.55
N PHE A 659 35.17 -4.77 0.37
CA PHE A 659 34.81 -3.38 0.12
C PHE A 659 35.99 -2.45 0.36
N ALA A 660 36.45 -1.75 -0.68
CA ALA A 660 37.58 -0.84 -0.55
C ALA A 660 37.21 0.38 0.31
N ILE A 661 38.20 0.89 1.05
CA ILE A 661 38.09 2.05 1.94
C ILE A 661 39.02 3.18 1.52
N SER A 662 40.27 2.85 1.22
CA SER A 662 41.26 3.80 0.69
C SER A 662 42.38 3.08 -0.04
N ALA A 663 43.11 3.83 -0.87
CA ALA A 663 44.35 3.36 -1.48
C ALA A 663 45.46 4.40 -1.32
N THR A 664 46.68 3.90 -1.14
CA THR A 664 47.91 4.69 -1.18
C THR A 664 48.56 4.50 -2.55
N PHE A 665 48.85 5.60 -3.24
CA PHE A 665 49.50 5.66 -4.53
C PHE A 665 50.93 6.18 -4.38
N ARG A 666 51.87 5.59 -5.11
CA ARG A 666 53.23 6.08 -5.25
C ARG A 666 53.34 6.96 -6.49
N ALA A 667 53.87 8.15 -6.27
CA ALA A 667 54.22 9.12 -7.29
C ALA A 667 55.72 9.42 -7.22
N GLN A 668 56.25 10.17 -8.18
CA GLN A 668 57.67 10.51 -8.24
C GLN A 668 57.87 12.02 -8.28
N PRO A 669 58.89 12.58 -7.60
CA PRO A 669 59.23 14.00 -7.74
C PRO A 669 59.41 14.38 -9.22
N SER A 670 58.75 15.44 -9.65
CA SER A 670 58.78 15.91 -11.04
C SER A 670 58.60 17.42 -11.11
N GLU A 671 59.16 18.03 -12.15
CA GLU A 671 59.01 19.47 -12.39
C GLU A 671 57.56 19.80 -12.73
N ARG A 672 57.03 20.86 -12.11
CA ARG A 672 55.64 21.32 -12.30
C ARG A 672 55.25 21.49 -13.77
N ALA A 673 56.17 22.01 -14.60
CA ALA A 673 55.92 22.20 -16.04
C ALA A 673 55.65 20.87 -16.78
N LYS A 674 56.35 19.79 -16.41
CA LYS A 674 56.17 18.46 -17.02
C LYS A 674 54.82 17.85 -16.61
N ILE A 675 54.45 17.99 -15.33
CA ILE A 675 53.16 17.55 -14.81
C ILE A 675 52.02 18.29 -15.52
N ASP A 676 52.11 19.62 -15.61
CA ASP A 676 51.10 20.46 -16.27
C ASP A 676 50.95 20.10 -17.76
N SER A 677 52.05 19.79 -18.46
CA SER A 677 52.01 19.33 -19.85
C SER A 677 51.27 18.00 -19.99
N ARG A 678 51.57 17.00 -19.16
CA ARG A 678 50.94 15.67 -19.21
C ARG A 678 49.46 15.71 -18.84
N LEU A 679 49.08 16.56 -17.88
CA LEU A 679 47.67 16.77 -17.54
C LEU A 679 46.89 17.35 -18.73
N ARG A 680 47.44 18.36 -19.42
CA ARG A 680 46.81 18.92 -20.63
C ARG A 680 46.68 17.89 -21.73
N GLU A 681 47.69 17.06 -21.96
CA GLU A 681 47.66 15.98 -22.95
C GLU A 681 46.55 14.97 -22.64
N SER A 682 46.43 14.57 -21.38
CA SER A 682 45.38 13.66 -20.90
C SER A 682 43.97 14.24 -21.11
N GLN A 683 43.77 15.52 -20.78
CA GLN A 683 42.50 16.24 -21.01
C GLN A 683 42.16 16.33 -22.49
N GLU A 684 43.11 16.76 -23.33
CA GLU A 684 42.87 16.99 -24.75
C GLU A 684 42.54 15.69 -25.46
N LYS A 685 43.29 14.63 -25.19
CA LYS A 685 43.03 13.32 -25.79
C LYS A 685 41.67 12.76 -25.41
N ARG A 686 41.20 12.96 -24.17
CA ARG A 686 39.83 12.59 -23.78
C ARG A 686 38.79 13.39 -24.57
N ARG A 687 38.97 14.71 -24.66
CA ARG A 687 38.06 15.63 -25.33
C ARG A 687 37.87 15.29 -26.81
N THR A 688 38.92 14.84 -27.49
CA THR A 688 38.89 14.56 -28.93
C THR A 688 38.47 13.13 -29.29
N THR A 689 38.61 12.16 -28.37
CA THR A 689 38.37 10.73 -28.67
C THR A 689 37.08 10.16 -28.09
N GLN A 690 36.44 10.88 -27.17
CA GLN A 690 35.24 10.42 -26.47
C GLN A 690 34.09 11.42 -26.60
N PRO A 691 32.83 10.96 -26.64
CA PRO A 691 31.68 11.85 -26.70
C PRO A 691 31.53 12.66 -25.40
N ILE A 692 31.12 13.92 -25.55
CA ILE A 692 30.76 14.81 -24.42
C ILE A 692 29.42 14.39 -23.79
N ALA A 693 28.56 13.72 -24.56
CA ALA A 693 27.25 13.28 -24.13
C ALA A 693 27.32 12.19 -23.02
N LYS A 694 26.21 12.05 -22.28
CA LYS A 694 26.05 11.10 -21.17
C LYS A 694 26.27 9.67 -21.65
N SER A 695 27.32 9.01 -21.17
CA SER A 695 27.69 7.64 -21.54
C SER A 695 28.31 6.89 -20.35
N ALA A 696 28.33 5.56 -20.41
CA ALA A 696 28.99 4.71 -19.41
C ALA A 696 30.50 4.54 -19.66
N GLY A 697 31.00 4.99 -20.81
CA GLY A 697 32.29 4.57 -21.35
C GLY A 697 32.08 3.63 -22.54
N CYS A 698 33.07 2.77 -22.79
CA CYS A 698 32.95 1.71 -23.78
C CYS A 698 31.89 0.69 -23.35
N ILE A 699 30.98 0.35 -24.25
CA ILE A 699 29.89 -0.59 -24.00
C ILE A 699 30.38 -2.02 -24.10
N PHE A 700 31.28 -2.31 -25.03
CA PHE A 700 31.81 -3.63 -25.30
C PHE A 700 33.31 -3.70 -25.05
N LYS A 701 33.78 -4.87 -24.58
CA LYS A 701 35.21 -5.21 -24.56
C LYS A 701 35.70 -5.32 -26.00
N ASN A 702 36.99 -5.07 -26.24
CA ASN A 702 37.58 -5.28 -27.55
C ASN A 702 37.78 -6.78 -27.83
N PRO A 703 37.20 -7.33 -28.92
CA PRO A 703 37.59 -8.64 -29.44
C PRO A 703 39.07 -8.67 -29.87
N ASP A 704 39.66 -9.86 -29.87
CA ASP A 704 41.06 -10.07 -30.30
C ASP A 704 41.31 -9.68 -31.77
N SER A 705 40.28 -9.81 -32.61
CA SER A 705 40.38 -9.62 -34.06
C SER A 705 40.26 -8.16 -34.51
N ILE A 706 39.55 -7.32 -33.75
CA ILE A 706 39.26 -5.93 -34.13
C ILE A 706 38.78 -5.14 -32.90
N PRO A 707 39.19 -3.87 -32.72
CA PRO A 707 38.61 -3.03 -31.68
C PRO A 707 37.09 -2.89 -31.84
N ALA A 708 36.33 -3.02 -30.75
CA ALA A 708 34.87 -3.04 -30.79
C ALA A 708 34.29 -1.76 -31.43
N GLY A 709 34.86 -0.59 -31.13
CA GLY A 709 34.43 0.66 -31.76
C GLY A 709 34.61 0.66 -33.28
N LYS A 710 35.74 0.16 -33.77
CA LYS A 710 36.00 0.06 -35.21
C LYS A 710 35.04 -0.93 -35.87
N LEU A 711 34.73 -2.05 -35.20
CA LEU A 711 33.75 -3.01 -35.68
C LEU A 711 32.36 -2.37 -35.83
N VAL A 712 31.86 -1.67 -34.82
CA VAL A 712 30.55 -1.00 -34.87
C VAL A 712 30.52 0.07 -35.96
N ASP A 713 31.62 0.81 -36.13
CA ASP A 713 31.80 1.80 -37.20
C ASP A 713 31.71 1.16 -38.59
N GLU A 714 32.46 0.08 -38.85
CA GLU A 714 32.46 -0.65 -40.13
C GLU A 714 31.13 -1.35 -40.43
N LEU A 715 30.37 -1.71 -39.40
CA LEU A 715 29.02 -2.27 -39.54
C LEU A 715 27.97 -1.22 -39.90
N GLY A 716 28.35 0.07 -39.91
CA GLY A 716 27.46 1.19 -40.25
C GLY A 716 26.43 1.47 -39.15
N LEU A 717 26.75 1.15 -37.89
CA LEU A 717 25.78 1.21 -36.78
C LEU A 717 25.84 2.52 -35.99
N LYS A 718 26.74 3.45 -36.33
CA LYS A 718 26.69 4.82 -35.78
C LYS A 718 25.32 5.43 -36.02
N ASN A 719 24.82 6.20 -35.06
CA ASN A 719 23.48 6.79 -35.05
C ASN A 719 22.29 5.84 -35.05
N SER A 720 22.50 4.52 -34.97
CA SER A 720 21.39 3.61 -34.67
C SER A 720 20.79 3.94 -33.30
N ARG A 721 19.46 3.80 -33.19
CA ARG A 721 18.67 4.23 -32.03
C ARG A 721 17.65 3.18 -31.61
N VAL A 722 17.37 3.15 -30.31
CA VAL A 722 16.15 2.57 -29.72
C VAL A 722 15.66 3.58 -28.69
N GLY A 723 14.42 4.05 -28.83
CA GLY A 723 13.92 5.18 -28.03
C GLY A 723 14.89 6.37 -28.10
N ASN A 724 15.35 6.83 -26.93
CA ASN A 724 16.32 7.92 -26.81
C ASN A 724 17.77 7.46 -26.58
N ALA A 725 18.03 6.14 -26.63
CA ALA A 725 19.38 5.58 -26.64
C ALA A 725 19.95 5.59 -28.05
N ARG A 726 21.22 5.97 -28.21
CA ARG A 726 21.87 6.08 -29.53
C ARG A 726 23.33 5.67 -29.52
N VAL A 727 23.80 5.00 -30.59
CA VAL A 727 25.24 4.82 -30.83
C VAL A 727 25.89 6.14 -31.26
N SER A 728 26.93 6.56 -30.53
CA SER A 728 27.64 7.82 -30.74
C SER A 728 28.23 7.96 -32.15
N GLU A 729 28.15 9.17 -32.69
CA GLU A 729 28.84 9.54 -33.94
C GLU A 729 30.36 9.62 -33.76
N VAL A 730 30.79 10.00 -32.56
CA VAL A 730 32.21 10.21 -32.24
C VAL A 730 32.93 8.87 -32.18
N HIS A 731 32.33 7.86 -31.53
CA HIS A 731 32.97 6.56 -31.34
C HIS A 731 31.91 5.44 -31.25
N GLY A 732 31.96 4.44 -32.13
CA GLY A 732 30.93 3.39 -32.21
C GLY A 732 30.81 2.45 -31.00
N ASN A 733 31.75 2.51 -30.04
CA ASN A 733 31.64 1.71 -28.80
C ASN A 733 30.95 2.48 -27.67
N PHE A 734 30.42 3.66 -27.94
CA PHE A 734 29.73 4.48 -26.94
C PHE A 734 28.27 4.57 -27.30
N ILE A 735 27.40 4.21 -26.36
CA ILE A 735 25.98 4.53 -26.41
C ILE A 735 25.75 5.77 -25.53
N VAL A 736 24.99 6.71 -26.08
CA VAL A 736 24.66 7.98 -25.43
C VAL A 736 23.17 8.05 -25.12
N ASN A 737 22.85 8.69 -24.00
CA ASN A 737 21.48 9.05 -23.63
C ASN A 737 21.19 10.47 -24.13
N ASP A 738 20.41 10.59 -25.20
CA ASP A 738 19.99 11.89 -25.76
C ASP A 738 18.93 12.60 -24.90
N GLY A 739 18.49 11.97 -23.81
CA GLY A 739 17.51 12.48 -22.84
C GLY A 739 16.27 11.59 -22.79
N GLY A 740 15.87 11.15 -21.60
CA GLY A 740 14.67 10.33 -21.41
C GLY A 740 14.79 8.89 -21.93
N ALA A 741 16.01 8.38 -22.16
CA ALA A 741 16.20 6.95 -22.45
C ALA A 741 15.99 6.12 -21.18
N THR A 742 15.38 4.95 -21.33
CA THR A 742 15.23 3.94 -20.28
C THR A 742 16.41 2.95 -20.30
N ALA A 743 16.56 2.15 -19.24
CA ALA A 743 17.53 1.05 -19.27
C ALA A 743 17.13 0.00 -20.32
N ALA A 744 15.83 -0.27 -20.48
CA ALA A 744 15.31 -1.15 -21.53
C ALA A 744 15.72 -0.69 -22.94
N ASP A 745 15.63 0.61 -23.25
CA ASP A 745 16.09 1.16 -24.54
C ASP A 745 17.58 0.88 -24.78
N MET A 746 18.40 1.08 -23.74
CA MET A 746 19.85 0.85 -23.81
C MET A 746 20.17 -0.61 -24.06
N LEU A 747 19.52 -1.52 -23.31
CA LEU A 747 19.72 -2.96 -23.43
C LEU A 747 19.27 -3.49 -24.80
N GLN A 748 18.13 -3.01 -25.31
CA GLN A 748 17.67 -3.39 -26.63
C GLN A 748 18.62 -2.92 -27.74
N LEU A 749 19.19 -1.71 -27.61
CA LEU A 749 20.20 -1.23 -28.56
C LEU A 749 21.50 -2.06 -28.48
N ILE A 750 21.93 -2.44 -27.28
CA ILE A 750 23.09 -3.34 -27.07
C ILE A 750 22.87 -4.68 -27.77
N GLU A 751 21.71 -5.31 -27.59
CA GLU A 751 21.39 -6.59 -28.22
C GLU A 751 21.26 -6.49 -29.74
N ASN A 752 20.75 -5.37 -30.26
CA ASN A 752 20.73 -5.11 -31.71
C ASN A 752 22.16 -5.06 -32.29
N ILE A 753 23.10 -4.40 -31.61
CA ILE A 753 24.50 -4.31 -32.05
C ILE A 753 25.16 -5.70 -32.01
N LYS A 754 24.99 -6.45 -30.92
CA LYS A 754 25.51 -7.82 -30.77
C LYS A 754 24.98 -8.73 -31.88
N SER A 755 23.68 -8.67 -32.14
CA SER A 755 23.02 -9.47 -33.19
C SER A 755 23.58 -9.16 -34.58
N VAL A 756 23.80 -7.88 -34.91
CA VAL A 756 24.37 -7.48 -36.20
C VAL A 756 25.84 -7.90 -36.32
N ALA A 757 26.64 -7.75 -35.26
CA ALA A 757 28.04 -8.17 -35.25
C ALA A 757 28.18 -9.69 -35.45
N ARG A 758 27.36 -10.48 -34.76
CA ARG A 758 27.30 -11.93 -34.92
C ARG A 758 26.88 -12.32 -36.34
N ALA A 759 25.79 -11.73 -36.84
CA ALA A 759 25.23 -12.09 -38.15
C ALA A 759 26.15 -11.71 -39.32
N LYS A 760 26.78 -10.53 -39.29
CA LYS A 760 27.58 -10.03 -40.42
C LYS A 760 29.07 -10.38 -40.35
N ARG A 761 29.61 -10.59 -39.16
CA ARG A 761 31.07 -10.76 -38.95
C ARG A 761 31.42 -11.99 -38.13
N GLY A 762 30.45 -12.75 -37.63
CA GLY A 762 30.69 -13.94 -36.81
C GLY A 762 31.35 -13.63 -35.46
N ILE A 763 31.30 -12.38 -35.00
CA ILE A 763 31.94 -11.92 -33.77
C ILE A 763 30.88 -11.80 -32.69
N GLU A 764 31.07 -12.51 -31.58
CA GLU A 764 30.29 -12.35 -30.35
C GLU A 764 30.89 -11.19 -29.53
N LEU A 765 30.10 -10.14 -29.31
CA LEU A 765 30.51 -9.00 -28.49
C LEU A 765 30.12 -9.22 -27.03
N GLU A 766 31.09 -9.08 -26.13
CA GLU A 766 30.86 -9.06 -24.69
C GLU A 766 30.74 -7.63 -24.16
N THR A 767 29.81 -7.40 -23.24
CA THR A 767 29.66 -6.10 -22.59
C THR A 767 30.84 -5.83 -21.63
N GLU A 768 31.37 -4.62 -21.68
CA GLU A 768 32.31 -4.05 -20.70
C GLU A 768 31.55 -3.26 -19.61
N VAL A 769 30.40 -2.68 -19.95
CA VAL A 769 29.51 -2.06 -18.98
C VAL A 769 28.91 -3.11 -18.05
N GLU A 770 28.92 -2.83 -16.75
CA GLU A 770 28.31 -3.69 -15.74
C GLU A 770 26.80 -3.46 -15.73
N ILE A 771 26.03 -4.50 -16.05
CA ILE A 771 24.55 -4.47 -16.06
C ILE A 771 24.06 -5.05 -14.74
N VAL A 772 23.32 -4.26 -13.96
CA VAL A 772 22.89 -4.63 -12.61
C VAL A 772 21.42 -4.24 -12.35
N GLY A 773 20.85 -4.82 -11.30
CA GLY A 773 19.49 -4.54 -10.86
C GLY A 773 18.44 -5.52 -11.41
N ASP A 774 17.20 -5.26 -11.04
CA ASP A 774 16.03 -6.04 -11.42
C ASP A 774 15.32 -5.43 -12.63
N ASP A 775 14.55 -6.23 -13.36
CA ASP A 775 13.75 -5.78 -14.51
C ASP A 775 12.53 -4.95 -14.10
#